data_AF-A0A7Y1TYE4-F1
#
_entry.id   AF-A0A7Y1TYE4-F1
#
_cell.length_a   1.000
_cell.length_b   1.000
_cell.length_c   1.000
_cell.angle_alpha   90.00
_cell.angle_beta   90.00
_cell.angle_gamma   90.00
#
_symmetry.space_group_name_H-M   'P 1'
#
loop_
_entity.id
_entity.type
_entity.pdbx_description
1 polymer ?
#
loop_
_entity_poly.entity_id
_entity_poly.type
_entity_poly.pdbx_seq_one_letter_code
_entity_poly.pdbx_strand_id
1 'polypeptide(L)'
;MSNSRISGLYRLSVAQRIARLHEAGWLSAEDADALQDGRQVINVRDADRMIENVIGVFGLPMAIAPNFCVNRQDYIVPLVVEEPSIVAALSSSAGIARKSGGFFAACDESLAIGQIHLTDIDNSKKAIAAIDTHKQSLLDDANAVHPRLVARGGGVRDIEVYPLGLGAGKTAIAVHLLVDTRDAMGANLVNTLCESIAPRLALLCDATVAMRILSNLADRSLATAQATYRLQDLADDLGEARKIRDAIIRANDIAIVDRYRAVTHNKGILNGIDPLAIATGNDWRAIEAGAHAYASKDGHYTALTEWKTDDDGDLVGRIKLPLKVGIVGGTLGMNRAALLGLRICGVESAGELAGLMAAVGLAQNFAAIKALTTSGIQKGHMRMHARSVAAGAGVPDDLFDDVVAELVDSGEVKSWKARDILRSRQLAGNGSSASSSSAGKVILLGEHAAVHGRHALAVPIENAMSAVATTSKDSWVRVPAWGVDEAVNPECRFFELLRLVARELGIGDAGVKLTVRSSLPPGMGLGASAAFAVCTTRAIAAAFEITIDDKTVNRIAFECEKLAHGTPSGVDNTVSTYAAPILFQRTDEVHLTTLQLNEAPPLVVACSNSAGSTFAEVNAVRARLQSDPARYNSLFDQMGELARAGADALAAADYVKLGRFMNICHGLLSAIEVSTAELEKMIAIARRAGAIGAKLTGAGGGGSIVALCPGTQDEVSAALDGAGFRTIQPATSRNSSHG
;
A
#
# COMPACT_ATOMS: atom_id res chain seq x y z
N MET A 1 -40.12 16.76 12.97
CA MET A 1 -39.14 15.83 13.57
C MET A 1 -38.18 15.40 12.47
N SER A 2 -36.91 15.73 12.62
CA SER A 2 -35.87 15.37 11.65
C SER A 2 -35.60 13.86 11.74
N ASN A 3 -35.62 13.16 10.61
CA ASN A 3 -35.36 11.72 10.55
C ASN A 3 -33.85 11.48 10.47
N SER A 4 -33.28 10.70 11.40
CA SER A 4 -31.84 10.41 11.39
C SER A 4 -31.44 9.38 10.33
N ARG A 5 -32.39 8.77 9.60
CA ARG A 5 -32.09 7.86 8.48
C ARG A 5 -31.65 8.63 7.24
N ILE A 6 -30.38 8.50 6.88
CA ILE A 6 -29.82 9.10 5.67
C ILE A 6 -29.16 8.01 4.82
N SER A 7 -29.89 7.53 3.81
CA SER A 7 -29.40 6.49 2.90
C SER A 7 -28.29 7.03 2.00
N GLY A 8 -27.26 6.21 1.76
CA GLY A 8 -26.20 6.51 0.80
C GLY A 8 -25.24 7.65 1.17
N LEU A 9 -25.32 8.20 2.40
CA LEU A 9 -24.50 9.35 2.83
C LEU A 9 -22.98 9.14 2.58
N TYR A 10 -22.49 7.92 2.80
CA TYR A 10 -21.08 7.58 2.59
C TYR A 10 -20.62 7.66 1.12
N ARG A 11 -21.56 7.60 0.15
CA ARG A 11 -21.28 7.71 -1.29
C ARG A 11 -21.22 9.16 -1.79
N LEU A 12 -21.68 10.11 -0.99
CA LEU A 12 -21.72 11.52 -1.34
C LEU A 12 -20.37 12.20 -1.06
N SER A 13 -20.04 13.24 -1.82
CA SER A 13 -18.95 14.17 -1.50
C SER A 13 -19.23 14.93 -0.20
N VAL A 14 -18.20 15.55 0.41
CA VAL A 14 -18.36 16.32 1.66
C VAL A 14 -19.40 17.45 1.49
N ALA A 15 -19.32 18.23 0.40
CA ALA A 15 -20.28 19.30 0.12
C ALA A 15 -21.72 18.77 0.02
N GLN A 16 -21.92 17.65 -0.68
CA GLN A 16 -23.23 17.00 -0.79
C GLN A 16 -23.74 16.46 0.56
N ARG A 17 -22.86 15.93 1.42
CA ARG A 17 -23.23 15.51 2.79
C ARG A 17 -23.72 16.69 3.62
N ILE A 18 -22.99 17.82 3.58
CA ILE A 18 -23.37 19.05 4.30
C ILE A 18 -24.72 19.57 3.80
N ALA A 19 -24.89 19.69 2.48
CA ALA A 19 -26.15 20.12 1.88
C ALA A 19 -27.32 19.21 2.29
N ARG A 20 -27.10 17.89 2.29
CA ARG A 20 -28.12 16.92 2.68
C ARG A 20 -28.53 17.03 4.14
N LEU A 21 -27.59 17.34 5.03
CA LEU A 21 -27.87 17.55 6.46
C LEU A 21 -28.62 18.86 6.70
N HIS A 22 -28.27 19.91 5.95
CA HIS A 22 -29.01 21.17 5.98
C HIS A 22 -30.46 21.00 5.50
N GLU A 23 -30.67 20.37 4.34
CA GLU A 23 -32.00 20.04 3.81
C GLU A 23 -32.85 19.22 4.79
N ALA A 24 -32.22 18.30 5.51
CA ALA A 24 -32.87 17.46 6.50
C ALA A 24 -33.10 18.16 7.86
N GLY A 25 -32.69 19.42 8.00
CA GLY A 25 -32.88 20.24 9.20
C GLY A 25 -31.95 19.90 10.36
N TRP A 26 -30.84 19.20 10.11
CA TRP A 26 -29.81 18.87 11.11
C TRP A 26 -28.72 19.94 11.23
N LEU A 27 -28.61 20.82 10.22
CA LEU A 27 -27.71 21.96 10.22
C LEU A 27 -28.48 23.24 9.92
N SER A 28 -28.17 24.31 10.66
CA SER A 28 -28.55 25.66 10.25
C SER A 28 -27.79 26.07 8.98
N ALA A 29 -28.26 27.11 8.27
CA ALA A 29 -27.53 27.64 7.12
C ALA A 29 -26.13 28.13 7.53
N GLU A 30 -26.02 28.79 8.68
CA GLU A 30 -24.74 29.27 9.22
C GLU A 30 -23.77 28.11 9.52
N ASP A 31 -24.27 27.02 10.11
CA ASP A 31 -23.46 25.84 10.41
C ASP A 31 -23.01 25.10 9.13
N ALA A 32 -23.88 25.02 8.12
CA ALA A 32 -23.56 24.44 6.83
C ALA A 32 -22.46 25.24 6.12
N ASP A 33 -22.60 26.57 6.05
CA ASP A 33 -21.59 27.46 5.47
C ASP A 33 -20.28 27.39 6.26
N ALA A 34 -20.35 27.33 7.60
CA ALA A 34 -19.17 27.20 8.43
C ALA A 34 -18.38 25.93 8.10
N LEU A 35 -19.06 24.79 7.96
CA LEU A 35 -18.45 23.51 7.57
C LEU A 35 -17.86 23.53 6.15
N GLN A 36 -18.49 24.22 5.20
CA GLN A 36 -17.99 24.34 3.83
C GLN A 36 -16.71 25.18 3.75
N ASP A 37 -16.66 26.29 4.48
CA ASP A 37 -15.54 27.24 4.45
C ASP A 37 -14.43 26.90 5.46
N GLY A 38 -14.64 25.92 6.34
CA GLY A 38 -13.69 25.57 7.41
C GLY A 38 -13.73 26.51 8.63
N ARG A 39 -14.73 27.41 8.72
CA ARG A 39 -14.85 28.41 9.81
C ARG A 39 -15.17 27.82 11.19
N GLN A 40 -15.54 26.55 11.25
CA GLN A 40 -15.71 25.78 12.49
C GLN A 40 -14.38 25.48 13.19
N VAL A 41 -13.27 25.43 12.44
CA VAL A 41 -11.95 25.12 13.01
C VAL A 41 -11.52 26.25 13.95
N ILE A 42 -11.05 25.90 15.14
CA ILE A 42 -10.54 26.88 16.11
C ILE A 42 -9.31 27.60 15.53
N ASN A 43 -9.22 28.90 15.71
CA ASN A 43 -8.04 29.67 15.30
C ASN A 43 -6.94 29.59 16.37
N VAL A 44 -5.70 29.88 15.98
CA VAL A 44 -4.52 29.79 16.86
C VAL A 44 -4.64 30.71 18.09
N ARG A 45 -5.26 31.89 17.95
CA ARG A 45 -5.43 32.85 19.06
C ARG A 45 -6.37 32.31 20.15
N ASP A 46 -7.45 31.67 19.76
CA ASP A 46 -8.39 31.07 20.71
C ASP A 46 -7.80 29.79 21.30
N ALA A 47 -7.04 29.01 20.53
CA ALA A 47 -6.30 27.86 21.04
C ALA A 47 -5.24 28.25 22.09
N ASP A 48 -4.48 29.32 21.88
CA ASP A 48 -3.48 29.87 22.82
C ASP A 48 -4.10 30.37 24.14
N ARG A 49 -5.41 30.66 24.14
CA ARG A 49 -6.17 30.98 25.35
C ARG A 49 -6.72 29.74 26.07
N MET A 50 -6.72 28.58 25.42
CA MET A 50 -7.23 27.34 25.99
C MET A 50 -6.17 26.55 26.75
N ILE A 51 -4.93 26.52 26.25
CA ILE A 51 -3.81 25.76 26.82
C ILE A 51 -2.49 26.53 26.65
N GLU A 52 -1.44 26.09 27.33
CA GLU A 52 -0.11 26.71 27.29
C GLU A 52 0.73 26.27 26.08
N ASN A 53 1.69 27.11 25.67
CA ASN A 53 2.72 26.82 24.66
C ASN A 53 2.17 26.42 23.27
N VAL A 54 1.10 27.08 22.81
CA VAL A 54 0.47 26.78 21.52
C VAL A 54 1.32 27.26 20.35
N ILE A 55 1.60 26.36 19.41
CA ILE A 55 2.32 26.65 18.14
C ILE A 55 1.45 26.44 16.89
N GLY A 56 0.23 25.95 17.06
CA GLY A 56 -0.69 25.63 15.96
C GLY A 56 -1.91 24.83 16.42
N VAL A 57 -2.75 24.45 15.45
CA VAL A 57 -3.96 23.65 15.67
C VAL A 57 -3.81 22.33 14.94
N PHE A 58 -4.04 21.22 15.64
CA PHE A 58 -4.02 19.86 15.08
C PHE A 58 -5.44 19.44 14.69
N GLY A 59 -5.65 19.08 13.42
CA GLY A 59 -6.94 18.66 12.89
C GLY A 59 -7.10 17.14 12.86
N LEU A 60 -8.28 16.66 13.27
CA LEU A 60 -8.74 15.28 13.07
C LEU A 60 -10.00 15.27 12.20
N PRO A 61 -10.28 14.19 11.45
CA PRO A 61 -11.50 14.09 10.65
C PRO A 61 -12.76 14.21 11.52
N MET A 62 -13.66 15.11 11.13
CA MET A 62 -15.00 15.21 11.72
C MET A 62 -16.02 14.53 10.80
N ALA A 63 -16.78 13.58 11.34
CA ALA A 63 -17.76 12.79 10.64
C ALA A 63 -19.08 12.73 11.42
N ILE A 64 -20.10 12.11 10.81
CA ILE A 64 -21.37 11.84 11.46
C ILE A 64 -21.80 10.39 11.26
N ALA A 65 -22.41 9.80 12.29
CA ALA A 65 -23.09 8.51 12.22
C ALA A 65 -24.62 8.72 12.28
N PRO A 66 -25.34 8.49 11.16
CA PRO A 66 -26.80 8.53 11.14
C PRO A 66 -27.44 7.30 11.81
N ASN A 67 -28.78 7.23 11.74
CA ASN A 67 -29.66 6.13 12.15
C ASN A 67 -29.91 5.96 13.65
N PHE A 68 -29.20 6.66 14.52
CA PHE A 68 -29.43 6.55 15.97
C PHE A 68 -30.87 6.94 16.33
N CYS A 69 -31.51 6.06 17.09
CA CYS A 69 -32.81 6.23 17.74
C CYS A 69 -32.59 5.88 19.21
N VAL A 70 -32.65 6.85 20.11
CA VAL A 70 -32.47 6.63 21.55
C VAL A 70 -33.72 7.13 22.26
N ASN A 71 -34.37 6.28 23.06
CA ASN A 71 -35.63 6.60 23.74
C ASN A 71 -36.73 7.13 22.79
N ARG A 72 -36.80 6.56 21.57
CA ARG A 72 -37.71 6.98 20.48
C ARG A 72 -37.43 8.38 19.89
N GLN A 73 -36.30 8.98 20.20
CA GLN A 73 -35.83 10.23 19.61
C GLN A 73 -34.67 9.96 18.66
N ASP A 74 -34.67 10.68 17.54
CA ASP A 74 -33.64 10.55 16.49
C ASP A 74 -32.45 11.43 16.80
N TYR A 75 -31.25 10.88 16.60
CA TYR A 75 -29.98 11.59 16.77
C TYR A 75 -29.08 11.39 15.55
N ILE A 76 -28.32 12.42 15.21
CA ILE A 76 -27.09 12.30 14.42
C ILE A 76 -25.92 12.41 15.37
N VAL A 77 -25.04 11.41 15.35
CA VAL A 77 -23.89 11.35 16.27
C VAL A 77 -22.66 11.93 15.56
N PRO A 78 -22.15 13.12 15.95
CA PRO A 78 -20.90 13.64 15.45
C PRO A 78 -19.72 12.90 16.09
N LEU A 79 -18.69 12.65 15.30
CA LEU A 79 -17.52 11.85 15.70
C LEU A 79 -16.26 12.52 15.18
N VAL A 80 -15.22 12.63 16.02
CA VAL A 80 -13.89 13.09 15.62
C VAL A 80 -12.90 11.95 15.85
N VAL A 81 -12.41 11.32 14.78
CA VAL A 81 -11.54 10.13 14.87
C VAL A 81 -10.74 9.90 13.59
N GLU A 82 -9.54 9.34 13.72
CA GLU A 82 -8.64 8.97 12.63
C GLU A 82 -8.79 7.50 12.19
N GLU A 83 -9.24 6.62 13.09
CA GLU A 83 -9.33 5.19 12.82
C GLU A 83 -10.44 4.88 11.81
N PRO A 84 -10.10 4.23 10.67
CA PRO A 84 -11.08 3.82 9.68
C PRO A 84 -12.14 2.88 10.25
N SER A 85 -13.28 2.82 9.57
CA SER A 85 -14.38 1.86 9.79
C SER A 85 -15.25 2.14 11.01
N ILE A 86 -14.78 2.89 12.01
CA ILE A 86 -15.56 3.24 13.21
C ILE A 86 -16.92 3.86 12.85
N VAL A 87 -16.91 4.92 12.05
CA VAL A 87 -18.14 5.65 11.68
C VAL A 87 -19.11 4.76 10.88
N ALA A 88 -18.58 3.95 9.97
CA ALA A 88 -19.38 3.05 9.15
C ALA A 88 -20.01 1.92 9.99
N ALA A 89 -19.23 1.35 10.91
CA ALA A 89 -19.65 0.32 11.85
C ALA A 89 -20.78 0.82 12.76
N LEU A 90 -20.61 2.01 13.36
CA LEU A 90 -21.63 2.69 14.16
C LEU A 90 -22.93 2.91 13.38
N SER A 91 -22.82 3.50 12.18
CA SER A 91 -23.97 3.82 11.34
C SER A 91 -24.78 2.58 10.95
N SER A 92 -24.08 1.48 10.66
CA SER A 92 -24.67 0.18 10.33
C SER A 92 -25.35 -0.46 11.55
N SER A 93 -24.65 -0.53 12.68
CA SER A 93 -25.19 -1.07 13.93
C SER A 93 -26.45 -0.33 14.38
N ALA A 94 -26.42 1.01 14.39
CA ALA A 94 -27.57 1.83 14.72
C ALA A 94 -28.74 1.59 13.75
N GLY A 95 -28.45 1.42 12.45
CA GLY A 95 -29.44 1.06 11.45
C GLY A 95 -30.15 -0.27 11.72
N ILE A 96 -29.41 -1.29 12.20
CA ILE A 96 -29.98 -2.59 12.57
C ILE A 96 -30.80 -2.45 13.86
N ALA A 97 -30.25 -1.86 14.92
CA ALA A 97 -30.94 -1.68 16.20
C ALA A 97 -32.24 -0.86 16.05
N ARG A 98 -32.27 0.11 15.13
CA ARG A 98 -33.46 0.93 14.86
C ARG A 98 -34.66 0.09 14.40
N LYS A 99 -34.44 -1.05 13.73
CA LYS A 99 -35.53 -1.91 13.25
C LYS A 99 -36.33 -2.57 14.38
N SER A 100 -35.75 -2.63 15.58
CA SER A 100 -36.31 -3.15 16.83
C SER A 100 -36.61 -2.04 17.84
N GLY A 101 -36.70 -0.79 17.40
CA GLY A 101 -37.03 0.36 18.27
C GLY A 101 -35.84 1.20 18.72
N GLY A 102 -34.61 0.79 18.37
CA GLY A 102 -33.39 1.52 18.69
C GLY A 102 -32.81 1.17 20.05
N PHE A 103 -32.26 2.17 20.72
CA PHE A 103 -31.64 2.06 22.02
C PHE A 103 -32.54 2.66 23.09
N PHE A 104 -32.51 2.07 24.28
CA PHE A 104 -33.08 2.64 25.50
C PHE A 104 -31.93 3.00 26.40
N ALA A 105 -31.80 4.27 26.77
CA ALA A 105 -30.67 4.75 27.54
C ALA A 105 -31.10 5.71 28.65
N ALA A 106 -30.38 5.68 29.77
CA ALA A 106 -30.68 6.51 30.93
C ALA A 106 -29.42 6.85 31.71
N CYS A 107 -29.44 8.00 32.38
CA CYS A 107 -28.47 8.42 33.38
C CYS A 107 -29.26 9.13 34.49
N ASP A 108 -29.84 8.33 35.39
CA ASP A 108 -30.83 8.81 36.37
C ASP A 108 -30.20 9.72 37.43
N GLU A 109 -28.94 9.46 37.77
CA GLU A 109 -28.15 10.26 38.69
C GLU A 109 -26.84 10.66 38.00
N SER A 110 -26.46 11.93 38.14
CA SER A 110 -25.20 12.48 37.59
C SER A 110 -24.49 13.35 38.61
N LEU A 111 -23.89 12.71 39.62
CA LEU A 111 -23.10 13.38 40.64
C LEU A 111 -21.61 13.24 40.34
N ALA A 112 -20.88 14.35 40.49
CA ALA A 112 -19.43 14.34 40.55
C ALA A 112 -18.97 14.11 42.00
N ILE A 113 -17.79 13.52 42.17
CA ILE A 113 -17.22 13.23 43.50
C ILE A 113 -16.01 14.14 43.71
N GLY A 114 -16.05 14.96 44.76
CA GLY A 114 -14.90 15.70 45.26
C GLY A 114 -14.27 14.98 46.44
N GLN A 115 -12.95 14.78 46.46
CA GLN A 115 -12.25 14.05 47.51
C GLN A 115 -11.37 14.98 48.33
N ILE A 116 -11.48 14.89 49.66
CA ILE A 116 -10.62 15.57 50.62
C ILE A 116 -9.98 14.49 51.50
N HIS A 117 -8.66 14.41 51.50
CA HIS A 117 -7.92 13.43 52.30
C HIS A 117 -7.33 14.11 53.53
N LEU A 118 -7.69 13.60 54.70
CA LEU A 118 -7.18 14.05 56.00
C LEU A 118 -6.16 13.04 56.53
N THR A 119 -5.04 13.53 57.03
CA THR A 119 -3.94 12.75 57.63
C THR A 119 -3.59 13.27 59.01
N ASP A 120 -2.63 12.61 59.67
CA ASP A 120 -2.15 12.98 61.02
C ASP A 120 -3.29 12.96 62.05
N ILE A 121 -4.13 11.91 61.98
CA ILE A 121 -5.33 11.77 62.79
C ILE A 121 -5.05 10.83 63.96
N ASP A 122 -5.12 11.35 65.19
CA ASP A 122 -4.91 10.58 66.41
C ASP A 122 -6.01 9.52 66.64
N ASN A 123 -7.26 9.88 66.33
CA ASN A 123 -8.42 8.99 66.51
C ASN A 123 -9.41 9.12 65.35
N SER A 124 -9.27 8.23 64.37
CA SER A 124 -10.12 8.21 63.17
C SER A 124 -11.61 8.04 63.48
N LYS A 125 -11.98 7.24 64.51
CA LYS A 125 -13.39 7.08 64.91
C LYS A 125 -14.00 8.38 65.42
N LYS A 126 -13.25 9.13 66.24
CA LYS A 126 -13.67 10.43 66.76
C LYS A 126 -13.80 11.45 65.63
N ALA A 127 -12.85 11.49 64.70
CA ALA A 127 -12.89 12.37 63.54
C ALA A 127 -14.10 12.09 62.63
N ILE A 128 -14.39 10.81 62.33
CA ILE A 128 -15.57 10.42 61.54
C ILE A 128 -16.87 10.84 62.25
N ALA A 129 -16.99 10.58 63.55
CA ALA A 129 -18.17 10.98 64.33
C ALA A 129 -18.35 12.52 64.37
N ALA A 130 -17.25 13.27 64.41
CA ALA A 130 -17.29 14.74 64.35
C ALA A 130 -17.80 15.25 63.01
N ILE A 131 -17.35 14.65 61.89
CA ILE A 131 -17.86 14.97 60.54
C ILE A 131 -19.36 14.64 60.45
N ASP A 132 -19.77 13.47 60.90
CA ASP A 132 -21.17 13.02 60.84
C ASP A 132 -22.09 13.95 61.66
N THR A 133 -21.68 14.32 62.87
CA THR A 133 -22.42 15.26 63.73
C THR A 133 -22.60 16.64 63.07
N HIS A 134 -21.61 17.09 62.28
CA HIS A 134 -21.62 18.41 61.63
C HIS A 134 -21.99 18.35 60.13
N LYS A 135 -22.44 17.19 59.64
CA LYS A 135 -22.66 16.93 58.21
C LYS A 135 -23.56 17.97 57.55
N GLN A 136 -24.71 18.30 58.17
CA GLN A 136 -25.63 19.30 57.62
C GLN A 136 -24.98 20.68 57.52
N SER A 137 -24.26 21.11 58.57
CA SER A 137 -23.60 22.42 58.54
C SER A 137 -22.45 22.47 57.52
N LEU A 138 -21.76 21.36 57.28
CA LEU A 138 -20.75 21.25 56.22
C LEU A 138 -21.39 21.32 54.82
N LEU A 139 -22.55 20.69 54.63
CA LEU A 139 -23.32 20.79 53.39
C LEU A 139 -23.78 22.23 53.13
N ASP A 140 -24.27 22.93 54.16
CA ASP A 140 -24.72 24.32 54.06
C ASP A 140 -23.57 25.25 53.66
N ASP A 141 -22.41 25.10 54.31
CA ASP A 141 -21.20 25.84 53.97
C ASP A 141 -20.74 25.56 52.53
N ALA A 142 -20.73 24.29 52.11
CA ALA A 142 -20.31 23.93 50.76
C ALA A 142 -21.24 24.53 49.71
N ASN A 143 -22.55 24.49 49.96
CA ASN A 143 -23.55 25.08 49.07
C ASN A 143 -23.51 26.62 49.06
N ALA A 144 -23.05 27.26 50.14
CA ALA A 144 -22.86 28.70 50.21
C ALA A 144 -21.71 29.20 49.30
N VAL A 145 -20.74 28.35 48.95
CA VAL A 145 -19.63 28.69 48.02
C VAL A 145 -20.16 29.02 46.61
N HIS A 146 -21.19 28.32 46.16
CA HIS A 146 -21.75 28.45 44.81
C HIS A 146 -23.28 28.65 44.81
N PRO A 147 -23.78 29.81 45.28
CA PRO A 147 -25.22 30.05 45.42
C PRO A 147 -25.97 30.01 44.07
N ARG A 148 -25.28 30.33 42.97
CA ARG A 148 -25.86 30.24 41.61
C ARG A 148 -26.09 28.80 41.16
N LEU A 149 -25.23 27.85 41.57
CA LEU A 149 -25.42 26.44 41.25
C LEU A 149 -26.65 25.91 42.02
N VAL A 150 -26.75 26.24 43.31
CA VAL A 150 -27.89 25.89 44.16
C VAL A 150 -29.19 26.48 43.62
N ALA A 151 -29.18 27.73 43.17
CA ALA A 151 -30.35 28.38 42.56
C ALA A 151 -30.83 27.70 41.26
N ARG A 152 -29.92 27.05 40.53
CA ARG A 152 -30.24 26.19 39.36
C ARG A 152 -30.62 24.76 39.75
N GLY A 153 -30.81 24.54 41.04
CA GLY A 153 -31.15 23.27 41.65
C GLY A 153 -29.95 22.40 41.99
N GLY A 154 -28.71 22.69 41.57
CA GLY A 154 -27.53 21.84 41.84
C GLY A 154 -26.99 21.93 43.26
N GLY A 155 -25.71 21.62 43.44
CA GLY A 155 -24.98 21.79 44.69
C GLY A 155 -24.48 20.48 45.30
N VAL A 156 -23.87 20.56 46.48
CA VAL A 156 -23.45 19.38 47.25
C VAL A 156 -24.68 18.72 47.85
N ARG A 157 -24.87 17.45 47.50
CA ARG A 157 -26.00 16.60 47.91
C ARG A 157 -25.71 15.84 49.18
N ASP A 158 -24.49 15.33 49.27
CA ASP A 158 -24.12 14.46 50.38
C ASP A 158 -22.63 14.51 50.68
N ILE A 159 -22.27 14.01 51.86
CA ILE A 159 -20.90 13.79 52.30
C ILE A 159 -20.76 12.32 52.74
N GLU A 160 -19.88 11.58 52.07
CA GLU A 160 -19.48 10.22 52.44
C GLU A 160 -18.09 10.24 53.06
N VAL A 161 -17.83 9.37 54.04
CA VAL A 161 -16.56 9.36 54.79
C VAL A 161 -16.01 7.94 54.85
N TYR A 162 -14.76 7.78 54.42
CA TYR A 162 -14.10 6.48 54.32
C TYR A 162 -12.81 6.47 55.15
N PRO A 163 -12.71 5.57 56.15
CA PRO A 163 -11.43 5.34 56.83
C PRO A 163 -10.45 4.63 55.89
N LEU A 164 -9.21 5.10 55.86
CA LEU A 164 -8.13 4.55 55.05
C LEU A 164 -6.97 4.09 55.94
N GLY A 165 -6.52 2.85 55.72
CA GLY A 165 -5.28 2.35 56.30
C GLY A 165 -4.11 2.72 55.41
N LEU A 166 -3.15 3.48 55.94
CA LEU A 166 -1.89 3.77 55.26
C LEU A 166 -0.80 2.80 55.75
N GLY A 167 0.28 2.68 54.96
CA GLY A 167 1.44 1.89 55.35
C GLY A 167 2.03 2.33 56.71
N ALA A 168 2.72 1.41 57.39
CA ALA A 168 3.34 1.63 58.70
C ALA A 168 2.36 2.02 59.82
N GLY A 169 1.10 1.55 59.77
CA GLY A 169 0.12 1.75 60.82
C GLY A 169 -0.48 3.17 60.88
N LYS A 170 -0.16 4.03 59.90
CA LYS A 170 -0.75 5.36 59.77
C LYS A 170 -2.20 5.26 59.32
N THR A 171 -3.03 6.22 59.72
CA THR A 171 -4.43 6.30 59.29
C THR A 171 -4.71 7.59 58.54
N ALA A 172 -5.67 7.53 57.63
CA ALA A 172 -6.21 8.68 56.92
C ALA A 172 -7.73 8.55 56.82
N ILE A 173 -8.39 9.65 56.47
CA ILE A 173 -9.82 9.66 56.15
C ILE A 173 -9.99 10.32 54.78
N ALA A 174 -10.72 9.66 53.89
CA ALA A 174 -11.21 10.28 52.67
C ALA A 174 -12.65 10.77 52.89
N VAL A 175 -12.87 12.06 52.70
CA VAL A 175 -14.18 12.70 52.71
C VAL A 175 -14.58 12.97 51.26
N HIS A 176 -15.68 12.38 50.83
CA HIS A 176 -16.23 12.54 49.49
C HIS A 176 -17.42 13.51 49.54
N LEU A 177 -17.35 14.60 48.78
CA LEU A 177 -18.47 15.48 48.51
C LEU A 177 -19.19 14.98 47.25
N LEU A 178 -20.46 14.61 47.36
CA LEU A 178 -21.28 14.26 46.20
C LEU A 178 -21.94 15.52 45.64
N VAL A 179 -21.58 15.92 44.43
CA VAL A 179 -21.93 17.23 43.87
C VAL A 179 -22.77 17.09 42.61
N ASP A 180 -23.98 17.66 42.63
CA ASP A 180 -24.82 17.86 41.46
C ASP A 180 -24.35 19.10 40.71
N THR A 181 -23.61 18.87 39.64
CA THR A 181 -23.02 19.93 38.80
C THR A 181 -23.93 20.31 37.63
N ARG A 182 -25.16 19.78 37.59
CA ARG A 182 -26.11 19.96 36.48
C ARG A 182 -25.43 19.59 35.15
N ASP A 183 -25.54 20.48 34.16
CA ASP A 183 -25.06 20.25 32.80
C ASP A 183 -23.55 20.49 32.60
N ALA A 184 -22.82 20.80 33.66
CA ALA A 184 -21.37 20.89 33.61
C ALA A 184 -20.72 19.54 34.00
N MET A 185 -19.57 19.23 33.42
CA MET A 185 -18.71 18.14 33.95
C MET A 185 -18.30 18.43 35.39
N GLY A 186 -17.91 19.69 35.67
CA GLY A 186 -17.82 20.23 37.02
C GLY A 186 -16.45 20.13 37.71
N ALA A 187 -15.37 19.74 37.03
CA ALA A 187 -14.04 19.59 37.64
C ALA A 187 -13.58 20.82 38.47
N ASN A 188 -13.53 22.00 37.86
CA ASN A 188 -13.13 23.24 38.56
C ASN A 188 -14.07 23.60 39.72
N LEU A 189 -15.37 23.35 39.54
CA LEU A 189 -16.39 23.63 40.54
C LEU A 189 -16.21 22.72 41.77
N VAL A 190 -16.05 21.42 41.54
CA VAL A 190 -15.84 20.42 42.58
C VAL A 190 -14.52 20.69 43.32
N ASN A 191 -13.45 21.00 42.59
CA ASN A 191 -12.18 21.36 43.20
C ASN A 191 -12.35 22.58 44.12
N THR A 192 -12.98 23.65 43.65
CA THR A 192 -13.24 24.87 44.45
C THR A 192 -14.02 24.56 45.73
N LEU A 193 -15.05 23.70 45.64
CA LEU A 193 -15.79 23.23 46.82
C LEU A 193 -14.88 22.48 47.81
N CYS A 194 -14.04 21.57 47.31
CA CYS A 194 -13.06 20.87 48.15
C CYS A 194 -12.06 21.84 48.79
N GLU A 195 -11.60 22.85 48.05
CA GLU A 195 -10.68 23.87 48.58
C GLU A 195 -11.29 24.68 49.72
N SER A 196 -12.56 25.06 49.57
CA SER A 196 -13.28 25.86 50.55
C SER A 196 -13.61 25.08 51.83
N ILE A 197 -13.92 23.78 51.72
CA ILE A 197 -14.39 22.97 52.85
C ILE A 197 -13.26 22.29 53.61
N ALA A 198 -12.13 22.04 52.95
CA ALA A 198 -11.00 21.34 53.56
C ALA A 198 -10.48 21.96 54.87
N PRO A 199 -10.33 23.31 55.03
CA PRO A 199 -9.86 23.90 56.27
C PRO A 199 -10.81 23.64 57.46
N ARG A 200 -12.12 23.62 57.21
CA ARG A 200 -13.13 23.36 58.25
C ARG A 200 -13.09 21.91 58.69
N LEU A 201 -12.94 20.98 57.74
CA LEU A 201 -12.76 19.55 58.04
C LEU A 201 -11.48 19.29 58.84
N ALA A 202 -10.38 19.94 58.48
CA ALA A 202 -9.11 19.86 59.19
C ALA A 202 -9.26 20.27 60.68
N LEU A 203 -9.95 21.39 60.92
CA LEU A 203 -10.21 21.90 62.27
C LEU A 203 -11.14 20.97 63.07
N LEU A 204 -12.20 20.46 62.45
CA LEU A 204 -13.16 19.55 63.11
C LEU A 204 -12.52 18.22 63.51
N CYS A 205 -11.55 17.75 62.72
CA CYS A 205 -10.91 16.46 62.91
C CYS A 205 -9.56 16.53 63.65
N ASP A 206 -9.04 17.72 63.93
CA ASP A 206 -7.68 17.96 64.40
C ASP A 206 -6.65 17.23 63.50
N ALA A 207 -6.73 17.52 62.20
CA ALA A 207 -6.06 16.77 61.14
C ALA A 207 -5.39 17.69 60.11
N THR A 208 -4.46 17.13 59.33
CA THR A 208 -3.83 17.82 58.20
C THR A 208 -4.57 17.49 56.90
N VAL A 209 -4.81 18.49 56.04
CA VAL A 209 -5.31 18.24 54.67
C VAL A 209 -4.15 17.82 53.78
N ALA A 210 -4.18 16.58 53.29
CA ALA A 210 -3.17 16.07 52.36
C ALA A 210 -3.49 16.42 50.91
N MET A 211 -4.74 16.20 50.47
CA MET A 211 -5.17 16.41 49.09
C MET A 211 -6.63 16.83 49.02
N ARG A 212 -6.99 17.56 47.97
CA ARG A 212 -8.33 18.07 47.70
C ARG A 212 -8.56 18.18 46.19
N ILE A 213 -9.27 17.23 45.61
CA ILE A 213 -9.36 17.06 44.15
C ILE A 213 -10.60 16.24 43.78
N LEU A 214 -11.16 16.43 42.59
CA LEU A 214 -12.20 15.54 42.06
C LEU A 214 -11.69 14.09 41.87
N SER A 215 -12.62 13.13 41.91
CA SER A 215 -12.42 11.76 41.43
C SER A 215 -12.93 11.62 40.00
N ASN A 216 -12.14 10.99 39.14
CA ASN A 216 -12.58 10.58 37.79
C ASN A 216 -13.31 9.24 37.78
N LEU A 217 -13.28 8.47 38.88
CA LEU A 217 -14.19 7.34 39.05
C LEU A 217 -15.57 7.90 39.42
N ALA A 218 -16.33 8.31 38.39
CA ALA A 218 -17.65 8.91 38.52
C ALA A 218 -18.76 7.85 38.69
N ASP A 219 -18.60 6.95 39.65
CA ASP A 219 -19.52 5.83 39.88
C ASP A 219 -20.90 6.24 40.45
N ARG A 220 -21.10 7.53 40.75
CA ARG A 220 -22.39 8.19 41.02
C ARG A 220 -22.97 8.91 39.79
N SER A 221 -22.42 8.65 38.61
CA SER A 221 -22.91 9.14 37.31
C SER A 221 -22.93 7.99 36.29
N LEU A 222 -23.75 6.98 36.56
CA LEU A 222 -23.81 5.75 35.76
C LEU A 222 -24.80 5.90 34.61
N ALA A 223 -24.28 5.90 33.39
CA ALA A 223 -25.09 5.80 32.21
C ALA A 223 -25.33 4.32 31.86
N THR A 224 -26.53 4.03 31.37
CA THR A 224 -26.93 2.71 30.90
C THR A 224 -27.50 2.82 29.50
N ALA A 225 -27.29 1.79 28.68
CA ALA A 225 -28.01 1.62 27.44
C ALA A 225 -28.33 0.15 27.17
N GLN A 226 -29.43 -0.10 26.49
CA GLN A 226 -29.89 -1.40 26.03
C GLN A 226 -30.34 -1.32 24.58
N ALA A 227 -30.07 -2.37 23.80
CA ALA A 227 -30.67 -2.57 22.48
C ALA A 227 -31.00 -4.05 22.27
N THR A 228 -32.11 -4.30 21.58
CA THR A 228 -32.47 -5.63 21.07
C THR A 228 -32.18 -5.66 19.58
N TYR A 229 -31.62 -6.76 19.07
CA TYR A 229 -31.39 -7.01 17.66
C TYR A 229 -32.15 -8.26 17.27
N ARG A 230 -33.21 -8.08 16.47
CA ARG A 230 -34.03 -9.21 16.01
C ARG A 230 -33.20 -10.20 15.23
N LEU A 231 -33.43 -11.48 15.44
CA LEU A 231 -32.69 -12.56 14.81
C LEU A 231 -32.70 -12.42 13.28
N GLN A 232 -33.87 -12.16 12.69
CA GLN A 232 -34.05 -11.95 11.24
C GLN A 232 -33.31 -10.73 10.67
N ASP A 233 -32.85 -9.80 11.51
CA ASP A 233 -32.12 -8.61 11.09
C ASP A 233 -30.59 -8.78 11.17
N LEU A 234 -30.12 -9.92 11.70
CA LEU A 234 -28.69 -10.23 11.80
C LEU A 234 -28.10 -10.78 10.51
N ALA A 235 -28.84 -11.63 9.80
CA ALA A 235 -28.51 -12.25 8.51
C ALA A 235 -29.80 -12.68 7.77
N ASP A 236 -29.69 -12.90 6.46
CA ASP A 236 -30.84 -13.30 5.61
C ASP A 236 -31.30 -14.74 5.91
N ASP A 237 -30.37 -15.64 6.25
CA ASP A 237 -30.67 -16.99 6.70
C ASP A 237 -30.80 -17.04 8.24
N LEU A 238 -31.89 -17.63 8.74
CA LEU A 238 -32.15 -17.73 10.18
C LEU A 238 -31.16 -18.67 10.89
N GLY A 239 -30.63 -19.68 10.21
CA GLY A 239 -29.59 -20.55 10.76
C GLY A 239 -28.28 -19.81 10.98
N GLU A 240 -27.86 -19.01 9.99
CA GLU A 240 -26.73 -18.10 10.09
C GLU A 240 -26.95 -17.03 11.17
N ALA A 241 -28.13 -16.41 11.21
CA ALA A 241 -28.47 -15.42 12.23
C ALA A 241 -28.31 -15.96 13.66
N ARG A 242 -28.75 -17.21 13.93
CA ARG A 242 -28.55 -17.88 15.23
C ARG A 242 -27.07 -18.07 15.54
N LYS A 243 -26.28 -18.51 14.55
CA LYS A 243 -24.83 -18.65 14.71
C LYS A 243 -24.17 -17.32 15.07
N ILE A 244 -24.55 -16.22 14.40
CA ILE A 244 -24.04 -14.88 14.67
C ILE A 244 -24.39 -14.44 16.10
N ARG A 245 -25.67 -14.53 16.48
CA ARG A 245 -26.15 -14.21 17.83
C ARG A 245 -25.33 -14.98 18.88
N ASP A 246 -25.29 -16.30 18.76
CA ASP A 246 -24.63 -17.15 19.76
C ASP A 246 -23.11 -16.93 19.79
N ALA A 247 -22.51 -16.56 18.66
CA ALA A 247 -21.10 -16.20 18.60
C ALA A 247 -20.82 -14.85 19.28
N ILE A 248 -21.72 -13.87 19.14
CA ILE A 248 -21.61 -12.58 19.86
C ILE A 248 -21.68 -12.81 21.37
N ILE A 249 -22.64 -13.62 21.83
CA ILE A 249 -22.79 -13.97 23.25
C ILE A 249 -21.52 -14.66 23.75
N ARG A 250 -21.03 -15.70 23.06
CA ARG A 250 -19.78 -16.39 23.44
C ARG A 250 -18.57 -15.45 23.47
N ALA A 251 -18.46 -14.53 22.52
CA ALA A 251 -17.36 -13.58 22.51
C ALA A 251 -17.41 -12.60 23.70
N ASN A 252 -18.61 -12.20 24.13
CA ASN A 252 -18.80 -11.43 25.36
C ASN A 252 -18.46 -12.26 26.61
N ASP A 253 -18.90 -13.53 26.68
CA ASP A 253 -18.59 -14.41 27.81
C ASP A 253 -17.07 -14.60 27.97
N ILE A 254 -16.34 -14.74 26.87
CA ILE A 254 -14.87 -14.76 26.88
C ILE A 254 -14.32 -13.44 27.43
N ALA A 255 -14.85 -12.29 26.99
CA ALA A 255 -14.43 -10.98 27.47
C ALA A 255 -14.77 -10.74 28.96
N ILE A 256 -15.77 -11.42 29.52
CA ILE A 256 -16.08 -11.34 30.95
C ILE A 256 -14.99 -12.01 31.79
N VAL A 257 -14.48 -13.16 31.33
CA VAL A 257 -13.54 -13.99 32.11
C VAL A 257 -12.07 -13.70 31.79
N ASP A 258 -11.71 -13.47 30.54
CA ASP A 258 -10.34 -13.22 30.09
C ASP A 258 -10.03 -11.73 30.04
N ARG A 259 -9.11 -11.29 30.90
CA ARG A 259 -8.64 -9.90 30.97
C ARG A 259 -8.07 -9.40 29.65
N TYR A 260 -7.33 -10.22 28.91
CA TYR A 260 -6.73 -9.78 27.64
C TYR A 260 -7.81 -9.44 26.62
N ARG A 261 -8.84 -10.29 26.53
CA ARG A 261 -10.00 -9.99 25.69
C ARG A 261 -10.81 -8.81 26.22
N ALA A 262 -11.05 -8.72 27.53
CA ALA A 262 -11.79 -7.63 28.17
C ALA A 262 -11.22 -6.24 27.81
N VAL A 263 -9.89 -6.09 27.83
CA VAL A 263 -9.22 -4.83 27.47
C VAL A 263 -9.53 -4.44 26.03
N THR A 264 -9.39 -5.38 25.10
CA THR A 264 -9.68 -5.14 23.67
C THR A 264 -11.17 -4.89 23.42
N HIS A 265 -12.03 -5.58 24.16
CA HIS A 265 -13.49 -5.43 24.10
C HIS A 265 -13.93 -4.03 24.55
N ASN A 266 -13.38 -3.54 25.67
CA ASN A 266 -13.68 -2.20 26.19
C ASN A 266 -13.05 -1.10 25.32
N LYS A 267 -11.85 -1.30 24.76
CA LYS A 267 -11.30 -0.40 23.73
C LYS A 267 -12.28 -0.22 22.56
N GLY A 268 -12.91 -1.32 22.13
CA GLY A 268 -13.95 -1.28 21.11
C GLY A 268 -15.16 -0.42 21.47
N ILE A 269 -15.56 -0.38 22.74
CA ILE A 269 -16.63 0.53 23.23
C ILE A 269 -16.17 1.99 23.10
N LEU A 270 -14.96 2.28 23.55
CA LEU A 270 -14.40 3.63 23.62
C LEU A 270 -14.07 4.21 22.24
N ASN A 271 -13.80 3.35 21.24
CA ASN A 271 -13.78 3.74 19.83
C ASN A 271 -15.06 4.45 19.35
N GLY A 272 -16.19 4.25 20.03
CA GLY A 272 -17.42 5.01 19.76
C GLY A 272 -17.59 6.23 20.68
N ILE A 273 -17.29 6.06 21.97
CA ILE A 273 -17.54 7.10 22.99
C ILE A 273 -16.56 8.27 22.85
N ASP A 274 -15.27 7.99 22.72
CA ASP A 274 -14.23 9.02 22.69
C ASP A 274 -14.38 9.98 21.51
N PRO A 275 -14.65 9.51 20.27
CA PRO A 275 -14.89 10.42 19.16
C PRO A 275 -16.10 11.35 19.36
N LEU A 276 -17.14 10.88 20.05
CA LEU A 276 -18.29 11.71 20.43
C LEU A 276 -17.91 12.69 21.55
N ALA A 277 -17.10 12.26 22.51
CA ALA A 277 -16.59 13.15 23.56
C ALA A 277 -15.74 14.28 22.97
N ILE A 278 -14.82 13.97 22.05
CA ILE A 278 -14.01 14.96 21.33
C ILE A 278 -14.91 15.90 20.51
N ALA A 279 -15.86 15.35 19.74
CA ALA A 279 -16.77 16.14 18.92
C ALA A 279 -17.65 17.10 19.73
N THR A 280 -17.89 16.80 21.01
CA THR A 280 -18.70 17.63 21.93
C THR A 280 -17.85 18.42 22.93
N GLY A 281 -16.51 18.38 22.82
CA GLY A 281 -15.60 19.13 23.69
C GLY A 281 -15.50 18.61 25.12
N ASN A 282 -15.82 17.34 25.34
CA ASN A 282 -15.70 16.66 26.63
C ASN A 282 -14.30 16.05 26.84
N ASP A 283 -13.90 15.91 28.10
CA ASP A 283 -12.61 15.29 28.46
C ASP A 283 -12.70 13.76 28.33
N TRP A 284 -12.19 13.23 27.21
CA TRP A 284 -12.19 11.78 26.98
C TRP A 284 -11.27 11.02 27.95
N ARG A 285 -10.23 11.65 28.53
CA ARG A 285 -9.34 10.97 29.49
C ARG A 285 -10.06 10.69 30.80
N ALA A 286 -10.93 11.61 31.24
CA ALA A 286 -11.76 11.40 32.42
C ALA A 286 -12.76 10.25 32.21
N ILE A 287 -13.37 10.19 31.02
CA ILE A 287 -14.29 9.11 30.62
C ILE A 287 -13.56 7.76 30.59
N GLU A 288 -12.44 7.69 29.88
CA GLU A 288 -11.57 6.50 29.77
C GLU A 288 -11.15 5.97 31.13
N ALA A 289 -10.61 6.84 32.00
CA ALA A 289 -10.17 6.47 33.34
C ALA A 289 -11.34 5.91 34.19
N GLY A 290 -12.50 6.58 34.15
CA GLY A 290 -13.68 6.13 34.88
C GLY A 290 -14.23 4.79 34.37
N ALA A 291 -14.33 4.62 33.05
CA ALA A 291 -14.81 3.40 32.41
C ALA A 291 -13.90 2.21 32.72
N HIS A 292 -12.59 2.36 32.54
CA HIS A 292 -11.62 1.30 32.81
C HIS A 292 -11.49 0.96 34.30
N ALA A 293 -11.55 1.95 35.19
CA ALA A 293 -11.56 1.71 36.63
C ALA A 293 -12.82 0.94 37.06
N TYR A 294 -14.00 1.35 36.56
CA TYR A 294 -15.26 0.69 36.85
C TYR A 294 -15.34 -0.74 36.31
N ALA A 295 -14.70 -1.02 35.17
CA ALA A 295 -14.54 -2.37 34.64
C ALA A 295 -13.76 -3.31 35.58
N SER A 296 -13.08 -2.79 36.60
CA SER A 296 -12.31 -3.54 37.60
C SER A 296 -12.82 -3.38 39.04
N LYS A 297 -14.00 -2.79 39.23
CA LYS A 297 -14.54 -2.44 40.56
C LYS A 297 -14.64 -3.62 41.53
N ASP A 298 -14.83 -4.84 41.01
CA ASP A 298 -14.97 -6.07 41.80
C ASP A 298 -13.63 -6.82 41.97
N GLY A 299 -12.50 -6.16 41.70
CA GLY A 299 -11.15 -6.71 41.84
C GLY A 299 -10.63 -7.50 40.62
N HIS A 300 -11.48 -7.74 39.62
CA HIS A 300 -11.10 -8.33 38.33
C HIS A 300 -11.57 -7.44 37.18
N TYR A 301 -10.66 -7.14 36.26
CA TYR A 301 -10.97 -6.34 35.07
C TYR A 301 -11.79 -7.18 34.06
N THR A 302 -13.00 -6.72 33.72
CA THR A 302 -13.99 -7.45 32.93
C THR A 302 -14.64 -6.59 31.83
N ALA A 303 -15.56 -7.18 31.05
CA ALA A 303 -16.31 -6.46 30.01
C ALA A 303 -17.33 -5.47 30.61
N LEU A 304 -17.48 -4.29 30.01
CA LEU A 304 -18.48 -3.29 30.42
C LEU A 304 -19.89 -3.57 29.86
N THR A 305 -20.02 -4.56 28.97
CA THR A 305 -21.27 -4.95 28.33
C THR A 305 -21.70 -6.35 28.71
N GLU A 306 -22.98 -6.61 28.54
CA GLU A 306 -23.57 -7.94 28.62
C GLU A 306 -24.37 -8.22 27.34
N TRP A 307 -24.20 -9.41 26.78
CA TRP A 307 -24.95 -9.88 25.62
C TRP A 307 -25.65 -11.19 25.95
N LYS A 308 -26.98 -11.23 25.74
CA LYS A 308 -27.83 -12.38 26.07
C LYS A 308 -28.90 -12.61 25.00
N THR A 309 -29.57 -13.74 25.10
CA THR A 309 -30.78 -14.03 24.34
C THR A 309 -32.00 -13.67 25.20
N ASP A 310 -33.03 -13.06 24.63
CA ASP A 310 -34.32 -12.87 25.30
C ASP A 310 -35.30 -14.04 25.06
N ASP A 311 -36.52 -13.93 25.59
CA ASP A 311 -37.55 -14.97 25.51
C ASP A 311 -38.02 -15.23 24.06
N ASP A 312 -37.90 -14.23 23.17
CA ASP A 312 -38.26 -14.34 21.75
C ASP A 312 -37.10 -14.92 20.91
N GLY A 313 -35.94 -15.15 21.53
CA GLY A 313 -34.75 -15.67 20.85
C GLY A 313 -33.90 -14.60 20.17
N ASP A 314 -34.17 -13.31 20.43
CA ASP A 314 -33.44 -12.19 19.87
C ASP A 314 -32.19 -11.86 20.72
N LEU A 315 -31.25 -11.13 20.12
CA LEU A 315 -30.01 -10.73 20.79
C LEU A 315 -30.25 -9.43 21.58
N VAL A 316 -30.00 -9.44 22.89
CA VAL A 316 -30.08 -8.24 23.74
C VAL A 316 -28.70 -7.87 24.25
N GLY A 317 -28.31 -6.63 24.00
CA GLY A 317 -27.08 -6.02 24.52
C GLY A 317 -27.39 -5.00 25.60
N ARG A 318 -26.58 -4.95 26.65
CA ARG A 318 -26.63 -3.95 27.72
C ARG A 318 -25.24 -3.40 28.00
N ILE A 319 -25.16 -2.14 28.39
CA ILE A 319 -23.93 -1.51 28.87
C ILE A 319 -24.24 -0.69 30.12
N LYS A 320 -23.29 -0.65 31.06
CA LYS A 320 -23.34 0.23 32.24
C LYS A 320 -21.95 0.73 32.57
N LEU A 321 -21.75 2.04 32.55
CA LEU A 321 -20.45 2.64 32.80
C LEU A 321 -20.56 4.08 33.36
N PRO A 322 -19.54 4.56 34.09
CA PRO A 322 -19.46 5.95 34.53
C PRO A 322 -19.33 6.89 33.33
N LEU A 323 -20.23 7.87 33.23
CA LEU A 323 -20.15 8.96 32.26
C LEU A 323 -20.55 10.26 32.94
N LYS A 324 -19.55 11.02 33.40
CA LYS A 324 -19.73 12.41 33.84
C LYS A 324 -19.26 13.35 32.74
N VAL A 325 -20.22 13.90 32.01
CA VAL A 325 -19.99 14.81 30.88
C VAL A 325 -20.67 16.15 31.14
N GLY A 326 -20.44 17.11 30.24
CA GLY A 326 -21.13 18.38 30.23
C GLY A 326 -21.50 18.85 28.82
N ILE A 327 -22.55 19.67 28.77
CA ILE A 327 -22.96 20.45 27.59
C ILE A 327 -22.71 21.95 27.78
N VAL A 328 -22.22 22.34 28.97
CA VAL A 328 -21.76 23.70 29.29
C VAL A 328 -20.39 23.68 29.98
N GLY A 329 -19.60 24.73 29.78
CA GLY A 329 -18.28 24.88 30.41
C GLY A 329 -17.43 25.94 29.71
N GLY A 330 -16.42 26.48 30.42
CA GLY A 330 -15.58 27.56 29.91
C GLY A 330 -14.79 27.18 28.65
N THR A 331 -14.13 26.02 28.68
CA THR A 331 -13.38 25.47 27.54
C THR A 331 -14.29 25.06 26.38
N LEU A 332 -15.47 24.52 26.68
CA LEU A 332 -16.46 24.11 25.69
C LEU A 332 -16.99 25.31 24.89
N GLY A 333 -17.19 26.46 25.54
CA GLY A 333 -17.63 27.69 24.90
C GLY A 333 -16.60 28.34 23.96
N MET A 334 -15.32 28.00 24.10
CA MET A 334 -14.24 28.57 23.28
C MET A 334 -14.02 27.81 21.97
N ASN A 335 -14.41 26.53 21.90
CA ASN A 335 -14.23 25.70 20.72
C ASN A 335 -15.53 25.65 19.88
N ARG A 336 -15.55 26.41 18.78
CA ARG A 336 -16.70 26.47 17.86
C ARG A 336 -17.10 25.11 17.28
N ALA A 337 -16.13 24.24 17.00
CA ALA A 337 -16.40 22.89 16.49
C ALA A 337 -17.11 22.02 17.53
N ALA A 338 -16.73 22.13 18.81
CA ALA A 338 -17.39 21.40 19.90
C ALA A 338 -18.86 21.85 20.09
N LEU A 339 -19.10 23.17 20.03
CA LEU A 339 -20.46 23.73 20.07
C LEU A 339 -21.30 23.29 18.86
N LEU A 340 -20.69 23.22 17.67
CA LEU A 340 -21.34 22.66 16.49
C LEU A 340 -21.70 21.18 16.69
N GLY A 341 -20.78 20.38 17.25
CA GLY A 341 -21.05 18.98 17.60
C GLY A 341 -22.25 18.83 18.54
N LEU A 342 -22.34 19.62 19.61
CA LEU A 342 -23.51 19.62 20.50
C LEU A 342 -24.80 20.01 19.78
N ARG A 343 -24.76 21.01 18.89
CA ARG A 343 -25.94 21.39 18.08
C ARG A 343 -26.38 20.27 17.13
N ILE A 344 -25.44 19.56 16.51
CA ILE A 344 -25.72 18.40 15.64
C ILE A 344 -26.33 17.26 16.46
N CYS A 345 -25.78 16.98 17.66
CA CYS A 345 -26.35 16.00 18.57
C CYS A 345 -27.79 16.35 18.93
N GLY A 346 -28.07 17.62 19.24
CA GLY A 346 -29.40 18.07 19.66
C GLY A 346 -29.80 17.60 21.06
N VAL A 347 -28.82 17.31 21.92
CA VAL A 347 -29.05 16.93 23.33
C VAL A 347 -29.38 18.16 24.18
N GLU A 348 -30.32 18.03 25.10
CA GLU A 348 -30.81 19.11 25.97
C GLU A 348 -30.21 19.08 27.38
N SER A 349 -29.60 17.95 27.79
CA SER A 349 -28.95 17.82 29.09
C SER A 349 -27.67 16.97 29.05
N ALA A 350 -26.81 17.13 30.06
CA ALA A 350 -25.62 16.27 30.20
C ALA A 350 -25.98 14.79 30.43
N GLY A 351 -27.11 14.51 31.11
CA GLY A 351 -27.58 13.13 31.31
C GLY A 351 -28.03 12.46 30.01
N GLU A 352 -28.67 13.22 29.13
CA GLU A 352 -29.04 12.77 27.78
C GLU A 352 -27.81 12.49 26.92
N LEU A 353 -26.80 13.36 26.96
CA LEU A 353 -25.51 13.12 26.29
C LEU A 353 -24.82 11.85 26.82
N ALA A 354 -24.82 11.64 28.14
CA ALA A 354 -24.27 10.44 28.76
C ALA A 354 -25.02 9.17 28.29
N GLY A 355 -26.36 9.21 28.23
CA GLY A 355 -27.17 8.13 27.69
C GLY A 355 -26.87 7.85 26.21
N LEU A 356 -26.73 8.90 25.39
CA LEU A 356 -26.35 8.78 23.98
C LEU A 356 -24.96 8.16 23.83
N MET A 357 -23.98 8.59 24.62
CA MET A 357 -22.63 8.00 24.65
C MET A 357 -22.67 6.51 25.02
N ALA A 358 -23.46 6.11 26.02
CA ALA A 358 -23.64 4.71 26.36
C ALA A 358 -24.24 3.91 25.19
N ALA A 359 -25.26 4.45 24.50
CA ALA A 359 -25.84 3.83 23.31
C ALA A 359 -24.82 3.69 22.16
N VAL A 360 -24.01 4.72 21.91
CA VAL A 360 -22.92 4.71 20.92
C VAL A 360 -21.87 3.65 21.26
N GLY A 361 -21.45 3.57 22.52
CA GLY A 361 -20.51 2.55 22.99
C GLY A 361 -21.04 1.12 22.81
N LEU A 362 -22.33 0.89 23.12
CA LEU A 362 -22.98 -0.40 22.91
C LEU A 362 -23.09 -0.75 21.41
N ALA A 363 -23.44 0.22 20.57
CA ALA A 363 -23.50 0.04 19.11
C ALA A 363 -22.13 -0.33 18.52
N GLN A 364 -21.07 0.36 18.98
CA GLN A 364 -19.72 0.09 18.50
C GLN A 364 -19.24 -1.29 18.94
N ASN A 365 -19.55 -1.68 20.18
CA ASN A 365 -19.24 -3.00 20.68
C ASN A 365 -19.95 -4.10 19.88
N PHE A 366 -21.24 -3.94 19.59
CA PHE A 366 -21.97 -4.85 18.71
C PHE A 366 -21.30 -5.01 17.35
N ALA A 367 -20.97 -3.89 16.70
CA ALA A 367 -20.38 -3.91 15.38
C ALA A 367 -19.00 -4.61 15.38
N ALA A 368 -18.17 -4.33 16.38
CA ALA A 368 -16.86 -4.96 16.55
C ALA A 368 -16.96 -6.48 16.78
N ILE A 369 -17.84 -6.92 17.69
CA ILE A 369 -18.00 -8.35 17.97
C ILE A 369 -18.62 -9.08 16.79
N LYS A 370 -19.67 -8.52 16.16
CA LYS A 370 -20.29 -9.08 14.96
C LYS A 370 -19.25 -9.25 13.85
N ALA A 371 -18.39 -8.26 13.64
CA ALA A 371 -17.31 -8.35 12.66
C ALA A 371 -16.29 -9.43 13.04
N LEU A 372 -15.94 -9.61 14.32
CA LEU A 372 -15.02 -10.68 14.76
C LEU A 372 -15.58 -12.09 14.60
N THR A 373 -16.89 -12.25 14.72
CA THR A 373 -17.55 -13.56 14.72
C THR A 373 -18.10 -13.97 13.36
N THR A 374 -18.18 -13.04 12.42
CA THR A 374 -18.52 -13.27 11.02
C THR A 374 -17.28 -13.06 10.18
N SER A 375 -17.00 -13.91 9.21
CA SER A 375 -15.74 -13.98 8.43
C SER A 375 -15.41 -12.73 7.58
N GLY A 376 -16.01 -11.56 7.86
CA GLY A 376 -16.06 -10.37 7.03
C GLY A 376 -15.12 -9.22 7.40
N ILE A 377 -14.27 -9.32 8.44
CA ILE A 377 -13.32 -8.23 8.81
C ILE A 377 -12.48 -7.83 7.60
N GLN A 378 -11.98 -8.79 6.84
CA GLN A 378 -10.99 -8.49 5.80
C GLN A 378 -11.58 -7.66 4.66
N LYS A 379 -12.75 -7.97 4.10
CA LYS A 379 -13.23 -7.27 2.89
C LYS A 379 -13.61 -5.79 3.12
N GLY A 380 -14.29 -5.48 4.21
CA GLY A 380 -14.71 -4.10 4.54
C GLY A 380 -13.55 -3.22 4.99
N HIS A 381 -12.69 -3.75 5.87
CA HIS A 381 -11.51 -3.04 6.38
C HIS A 381 -10.47 -2.82 5.27
N MET A 382 -10.26 -3.80 4.38
CA MET A 382 -9.29 -3.69 3.28
C MET A 382 -9.64 -2.55 2.33
N ARG A 383 -10.93 -2.36 2.00
CA ARG A 383 -11.36 -1.28 1.10
C ARG A 383 -11.10 0.10 1.70
N MET A 384 -11.37 0.27 2.99
CA MET A 384 -11.10 1.55 3.66
C MET A 384 -9.59 1.78 3.87
N HIS A 385 -8.83 0.74 4.21
CA HIS A 385 -7.37 0.81 4.25
C HIS A 385 -6.79 1.19 2.88
N ALA A 386 -7.33 0.63 1.79
CA ALA A 386 -6.95 0.97 0.42
C ALA A 386 -7.22 2.43 0.08
N ARG A 387 -8.35 3.00 0.52
CA ARG A 387 -8.63 4.44 0.39
C ARG A 387 -7.58 5.28 1.11
N SER A 388 -7.25 4.97 2.36
CA SER A 388 -6.23 5.72 3.11
C SER A 388 -4.85 5.63 2.44
N VAL A 389 -4.50 4.45 1.93
CA VAL A 389 -3.24 4.24 1.20
C VAL A 389 -3.20 4.99 -0.13
N ALA A 390 -4.30 4.99 -0.89
CA ALA A 390 -4.41 5.76 -2.13
C ALA A 390 -4.33 7.28 -1.88
N ALA A 391 -5.01 7.79 -0.84
CA ALA A 391 -4.92 9.19 -0.44
C ALA A 391 -3.49 9.57 -0.02
N GLY A 392 -2.85 8.77 0.83
CA GLY A 392 -1.45 8.99 1.22
C GLY A 392 -0.45 8.85 0.07
N ALA A 393 -0.83 8.16 -1.02
CA ALA A 393 -0.03 8.06 -2.23
C ALA A 393 -0.20 9.25 -3.19
N GLY A 394 -1.13 10.18 -2.91
CA GLY A 394 -1.39 11.36 -3.75
C GLY A 394 -2.21 11.06 -5.00
N VAL A 395 -3.08 10.05 -4.97
CA VAL A 395 -3.93 9.71 -6.10
C VAL A 395 -4.97 10.82 -6.34
N PRO A 396 -5.08 11.37 -7.57
CA PRO A 396 -6.09 12.37 -7.94
C PRO A 396 -7.54 11.87 -7.82
N ASP A 397 -8.47 12.77 -7.53
CA ASP A 397 -9.89 12.45 -7.25
C ASP A 397 -10.58 11.69 -8.40
N ASP A 398 -10.23 12.00 -9.65
CA ASP A 398 -10.80 11.38 -10.86
C ASP A 398 -10.37 9.92 -11.06
N LEU A 399 -9.22 9.53 -10.49
CA LEU A 399 -8.68 8.16 -10.56
C LEU A 399 -8.79 7.42 -9.22
N PHE A 400 -9.27 8.09 -8.18
CA PHE A 400 -9.20 7.61 -6.80
C PHE A 400 -9.94 6.29 -6.57
N ASP A 401 -11.21 6.22 -6.98
CA ASP A 401 -12.04 5.03 -6.73
C ASP A 401 -11.57 3.81 -7.52
N ASP A 402 -11.02 4.03 -8.71
CA ASP A 402 -10.46 2.98 -9.57
C ASP A 402 -9.15 2.43 -8.98
N VAL A 403 -8.22 3.29 -8.56
CA VAL A 403 -6.97 2.88 -7.91
C VAL A 403 -7.27 2.13 -6.61
N VAL A 404 -8.28 2.57 -5.85
CA VAL A 404 -8.73 1.87 -4.64
C VAL A 404 -9.29 0.49 -4.96
N ALA A 405 -10.11 0.36 -6.00
CA ALA A 405 -10.66 -0.92 -6.41
C ALA A 405 -9.52 -1.91 -6.80
N GLU A 406 -8.56 -1.44 -7.57
CA GLU A 406 -7.43 -2.25 -8.04
C GLU A 406 -6.44 -2.60 -6.91
N LEU A 407 -6.22 -1.71 -5.94
CA LEU A 407 -5.49 -2.03 -4.70
C LEU A 407 -6.18 -3.14 -3.90
N VAL A 408 -7.51 -3.13 -3.81
CA VAL A 408 -8.28 -4.16 -3.10
C VAL A 408 -8.20 -5.49 -3.85
N ASP A 409 -8.40 -5.47 -5.17
CA ASP A 409 -8.38 -6.68 -6.00
C ASP A 409 -6.98 -7.32 -6.06
N SER A 410 -5.91 -6.51 -6.06
CA SER A 410 -4.53 -7.01 -6.02
C SER A 410 -4.15 -7.67 -4.68
N GLY A 411 -4.89 -7.40 -3.60
CA GLY A 411 -4.52 -7.80 -2.24
C GLY A 411 -3.31 -7.04 -1.66
N GLU A 412 -2.66 -6.16 -2.44
CA GLU A 412 -1.45 -5.42 -2.05
C GLU A 412 -1.75 -3.95 -1.76
N VAL A 413 -2.34 -3.69 -0.59
CA VAL A 413 -2.68 -2.34 -0.14
C VAL A 413 -1.45 -1.60 0.39
N LYS A 414 -0.58 -1.13 -0.51
CA LYS A 414 0.66 -0.39 -0.21
C LYS A 414 0.78 0.89 -1.05
N SER A 415 1.40 1.92 -0.47
CA SER A 415 1.54 3.24 -1.13
C SER A 415 2.33 3.17 -2.43
N TRP A 416 3.35 2.32 -2.51
CA TRP A 416 4.11 2.10 -3.74
C TRP A 416 3.23 1.49 -4.85
N LYS A 417 2.34 0.53 -4.51
CA LYS A 417 1.43 -0.10 -5.47
C LYS A 417 0.39 0.89 -5.99
N ALA A 418 -0.11 1.77 -5.11
CA ALA A 418 -1.01 2.84 -5.50
C ALA A 418 -0.38 3.81 -6.52
N ARG A 419 0.91 4.15 -6.35
CA ARG A 419 1.66 4.98 -7.31
C ARG A 419 1.94 4.26 -8.62
N ASP A 420 2.18 2.95 -8.56
CA ASP A 420 2.41 2.11 -9.73
C ASP A 420 1.15 2.04 -10.62
N ILE A 421 -0.01 1.79 -10.01
CA ILE A 421 -1.32 1.80 -10.70
C ILE A 421 -1.62 3.19 -11.28
N LEU A 422 -1.30 4.26 -10.56
CA LEU A 422 -1.47 5.63 -11.06
C LEU A 422 -0.60 5.90 -12.29
N ARG A 423 0.68 5.50 -12.24
CA ARG A 423 1.64 5.69 -13.33
C ARG A 423 1.26 4.90 -14.58
N SER A 424 0.87 3.63 -14.43
CA SER A 424 0.48 2.79 -15.57
C SER A 424 -0.71 3.39 -16.33
N ARG A 425 -1.68 3.95 -15.61
CA ARG A 425 -2.86 4.59 -16.20
C ARG A 425 -2.57 5.94 -16.84
N GLN A 426 -1.64 6.72 -16.29
CA GLN A 426 -1.17 7.95 -16.93
C GLN A 426 -0.44 7.66 -18.25
N LEU A 427 0.27 6.54 -18.33
CA LEU A 427 1.02 6.11 -19.53
C LEU A 427 0.13 5.43 -20.60
N ALA A 428 -0.99 4.83 -20.22
CA ALA A 428 -1.90 4.13 -21.14
C ALA A 428 -2.78 5.05 -22.02
N GLY A 429 -2.68 6.38 -21.86
CA GLY A 429 -3.64 7.34 -22.43
C GLY A 429 -3.40 7.83 -23.86
N ASN A 430 -2.18 7.74 -24.42
CA ASN A 430 -1.84 8.56 -25.60
C ASN A 430 -1.78 7.85 -26.96
N GLY A 431 -1.96 6.53 -27.07
CA GLY A 431 -1.95 5.84 -28.37
C GLY A 431 -0.67 6.08 -29.20
N SER A 432 0.42 6.49 -28.55
CA SER A 432 1.66 6.90 -29.18
C SER A 432 2.31 5.68 -29.84
N SER A 433 2.78 5.86 -31.07
CA SER A 433 3.41 4.82 -31.88
C SER A 433 4.81 5.26 -32.28
N ALA A 434 5.79 4.40 -32.04
CA ALA A 434 7.18 4.65 -32.38
C ALA A 434 7.80 3.44 -33.05
N SER A 435 8.72 3.69 -33.98
CA SER A 435 9.49 2.67 -34.68
C SER A 435 10.96 2.70 -34.30
N SER A 436 11.62 1.55 -34.37
CA SER A 436 13.06 1.42 -34.17
C SER A 436 13.62 0.37 -35.12
N SER A 437 14.94 0.40 -35.31
CA SER A 437 15.68 -0.66 -35.99
C SER A 437 16.86 -1.14 -35.13
N SER A 438 17.34 -2.34 -35.44
CA SER A 438 18.53 -2.93 -34.85
C SER A 438 19.32 -3.70 -35.89
N ALA A 439 20.62 -3.82 -35.64
CA ALA A 439 21.50 -4.64 -36.46
C ALA A 439 21.44 -6.09 -36.03
N GLY A 440 21.67 -7.01 -36.96
CA GLY A 440 22.11 -8.37 -36.67
C GLY A 440 23.61 -8.41 -36.51
N LYS A 441 24.17 -9.60 -36.42
CA LYS A 441 25.62 -9.77 -36.30
C LYS A 441 26.14 -10.89 -37.20
N VAL A 442 27.39 -10.71 -37.63
CA VAL A 442 28.25 -11.77 -38.16
C VAL A 442 29.54 -11.75 -37.37
N ILE A 443 29.94 -12.90 -36.83
CA ILE A 443 31.26 -13.00 -36.19
C ILE A 443 32.22 -13.50 -37.27
N LEU A 444 33.29 -12.75 -37.48
CA LEU A 444 34.31 -13.09 -38.47
C LEU A 444 35.36 -13.99 -37.84
N LEU A 445 35.70 -13.78 -36.57
CA LEU A 445 36.70 -14.54 -35.82
C LEU A 445 36.36 -14.52 -34.32
N GLY A 446 36.57 -15.63 -33.60
CA GLY A 446 36.56 -15.67 -32.13
C GLY A 446 35.23 -16.04 -31.43
N GLU A 447 34.29 -16.70 -32.10
CA GLU A 447 32.93 -17.01 -31.60
C GLU A 447 32.91 -17.70 -30.22
N HIS A 448 33.46 -18.91 -30.13
CA HIS A 448 33.52 -19.68 -28.88
C HIS A 448 34.56 -19.12 -27.91
N ALA A 449 35.61 -18.49 -28.45
CA ALA A 449 36.65 -17.85 -27.65
C ALA A 449 36.09 -16.69 -26.80
N ALA A 450 35.11 -15.93 -27.33
CA ALA A 450 34.45 -14.83 -26.62
C ALA A 450 33.73 -15.26 -25.33
N VAL A 451 33.12 -16.45 -25.33
CA VAL A 451 32.44 -17.01 -24.15
C VAL A 451 33.46 -17.28 -23.03
N HIS A 452 34.70 -17.56 -23.42
CA HIS A 452 35.81 -17.88 -22.53
C HIS A 452 36.80 -16.70 -22.34
N GLY A 453 36.36 -15.47 -22.59
CA GLY A 453 37.09 -14.25 -22.28
C GLY A 453 38.21 -13.85 -23.24
N ARG A 454 38.23 -14.43 -24.44
CA ARG A 454 39.14 -14.04 -25.52
C ARG A 454 38.44 -13.08 -26.49
N HIS A 455 39.23 -12.50 -27.39
CA HIS A 455 38.73 -11.54 -28.37
C HIS A 455 37.80 -12.19 -29.42
N ALA A 456 36.79 -11.44 -29.85
CA ALA A 456 35.98 -11.73 -31.02
C ALA A 456 35.83 -10.49 -31.90
N LEU A 457 36.00 -10.70 -33.21
CA LEU A 457 35.78 -9.71 -34.25
C LEU A 457 34.42 -9.94 -34.89
N ALA A 458 33.54 -8.94 -34.79
CA ALA A 458 32.20 -9.02 -35.35
C ALA A 458 31.82 -7.76 -36.14
N VAL A 459 30.97 -7.95 -37.13
CA VAL A 459 30.43 -6.88 -37.98
C VAL A 459 28.89 -6.90 -37.97
N PRO A 460 28.24 -5.74 -38.09
CA PRO A 460 26.79 -5.65 -38.08
C PRO A 460 26.19 -6.13 -39.41
N ILE A 461 24.99 -6.69 -39.33
CA ILE A 461 24.07 -6.76 -40.47
C ILE A 461 23.10 -5.61 -40.28
N GLU A 462 23.28 -4.51 -41.02
CA GLU A 462 22.44 -3.33 -40.85
C GLU A 462 20.97 -3.62 -41.18
N ASN A 463 20.05 -2.92 -40.50
CA ASN A 463 18.61 -3.00 -40.72
C ASN A 463 18.04 -4.43 -40.71
N ALA A 464 18.64 -5.30 -39.90
CA ALA A 464 18.25 -6.70 -39.82
C ALA A 464 16.86 -6.89 -39.19
N MET A 465 16.47 -5.98 -38.30
CA MET A 465 15.18 -6.01 -37.66
C MET A 465 14.63 -4.60 -37.46
N SER A 466 13.31 -4.46 -37.58
CA SER A 466 12.59 -3.23 -37.25
C SER A 466 11.37 -3.56 -36.40
N ALA A 467 11.13 -2.78 -35.34
CA ALA A 467 9.97 -2.90 -34.49
C ALA A 467 9.13 -1.63 -34.52
N VAL A 468 7.80 -1.80 -34.44
CA VAL A 468 6.84 -0.72 -34.20
C VAL A 468 6.10 -1.08 -32.92
N ALA A 469 6.15 -0.20 -31.92
CA ALA A 469 5.41 -0.33 -30.69
C ALA A 469 4.33 0.76 -30.62
N THR A 470 3.14 0.38 -30.17
CA THR A 470 2.04 1.32 -29.93
C THR A 470 1.49 1.09 -28.52
N THR A 471 1.39 2.15 -27.72
CA THR A 471 0.77 2.07 -26.38
C THR A 471 -0.69 1.64 -26.51
N SER A 472 -1.13 0.72 -25.66
CA SER A 472 -2.45 0.07 -25.76
C SER A 472 -2.95 -0.32 -24.37
N LYS A 473 -4.24 -0.68 -24.27
CA LYS A 473 -4.77 -1.30 -23.05
C LYS A 473 -4.36 -2.77 -22.92
N ASP A 474 -4.29 -3.47 -24.05
CA ASP A 474 -3.87 -4.86 -24.15
C ASP A 474 -2.46 -4.98 -24.74
N SER A 475 -1.74 -6.02 -24.33
CA SER A 475 -0.43 -6.38 -24.88
C SER A 475 -0.54 -7.45 -25.96
N TRP A 476 0.05 -7.18 -27.13
CA TRP A 476 0.02 -8.05 -28.30
C TRP A 476 1.36 -8.05 -29.00
N VAL A 477 1.83 -9.22 -29.47
CA VAL A 477 3.07 -9.33 -30.23
C VAL A 477 2.82 -10.00 -31.58
N ARG A 478 3.34 -9.36 -32.63
CA ARG A 478 3.23 -9.83 -34.00
C ARG A 478 4.60 -9.86 -34.67
N VAL A 479 5.04 -11.04 -35.09
CA VAL A 479 6.29 -11.26 -35.86
C VAL A 479 5.96 -12.13 -37.07
N PRO A 480 5.53 -11.54 -38.20
CA PRO A 480 5.03 -12.30 -39.35
C PRO A 480 6.04 -13.30 -39.92
N ALA A 481 7.33 -12.92 -39.97
CA ALA A 481 8.40 -13.78 -40.47
C ALA A 481 8.62 -15.04 -39.62
N TRP A 482 8.15 -15.05 -38.38
CA TRP A 482 8.26 -16.18 -37.46
C TRP A 482 6.91 -16.85 -37.17
N GLY A 483 5.84 -16.44 -37.87
CA GLY A 483 4.49 -16.98 -37.67
C GLY A 483 3.85 -16.63 -36.33
N VAL A 484 4.26 -15.52 -35.72
CA VAL A 484 3.77 -15.08 -34.39
C VAL A 484 2.73 -13.99 -34.55
N ASP A 485 1.54 -14.19 -33.98
CA ASP A 485 0.47 -13.19 -33.92
C ASP A 485 -0.44 -13.53 -32.73
N GLU A 486 -0.03 -13.15 -31.51
CA GLU A 486 -0.67 -13.62 -30.28
C GLU A 486 -0.68 -12.54 -29.18
N ALA A 487 -1.63 -12.69 -28.25
CA ALA A 487 -1.69 -11.89 -27.03
C ALA A 487 -0.51 -12.22 -26.12
N VAL A 488 0.03 -11.21 -25.43
CA VAL A 488 1.13 -11.41 -24.48
C VAL A 488 0.54 -11.94 -23.17
N ASN A 489 0.61 -13.25 -22.97
CA ASN A 489 0.20 -13.97 -21.77
C ASN A 489 1.34 -14.92 -21.32
N PRO A 490 1.25 -15.60 -20.16
CA PRO A 490 2.30 -16.51 -19.70
C PRO A 490 2.66 -17.67 -20.65
N GLU A 491 1.82 -17.99 -21.63
CA GLU A 491 2.06 -19.02 -22.65
C GLU A 491 2.77 -18.47 -23.89
N CYS A 492 2.80 -17.14 -24.08
CA CYS A 492 3.46 -16.47 -25.20
C CYS A 492 4.98 -16.66 -25.12
N ARG A 493 5.59 -17.01 -26.26
CA ARG A 493 7.04 -17.26 -26.36
C ARG A 493 7.91 -16.05 -25.95
N PHE A 494 7.39 -14.84 -26.07
CA PHE A 494 8.11 -13.60 -25.75
C PHE A 494 7.73 -13.02 -24.38
N PHE A 495 6.90 -13.70 -23.60
CA PHE A 495 6.36 -13.17 -22.35
C PHE A 495 7.45 -12.70 -21.38
N GLU A 496 8.41 -13.57 -21.05
CA GLU A 496 9.47 -13.24 -20.10
C GLU A 496 10.39 -12.11 -20.60
N LEU A 497 10.63 -12.05 -21.91
CA LEU A 497 11.42 -10.97 -22.52
C LEU A 497 10.67 -9.63 -22.44
N LEU A 498 9.41 -9.60 -22.84
CA LEU A 498 8.60 -8.37 -22.81
C LEU A 498 8.37 -7.89 -21.38
N ARG A 499 8.18 -8.81 -20.44
CA ARG A 499 8.07 -8.51 -19.01
C ARG A 499 9.37 -7.94 -18.45
N LEU A 500 10.52 -8.50 -18.83
CA LEU A 500 11.83 -7.95 -18.46
C LEU A 500 11.98 -6.52 -19.00
N VAL A 501 11.67 -6.28 -20.29
CA VAL A 501 11.75 -4.95 -20.90
C VAL A 501 10.81 -3.95 -20.20
N ALA A 502 9.55 -4.34 -19.95
CA ALA A 502 8.58 -3.48 -19.27
C ALA A 502 9.03 -3.09 -17.85
N ARG A 503 9.62 -4.04 -17.12
CA ARG A 503 10.18 -3.81 -15.78
C ARG A 503 11.38 -2.86 -15.82
N GLU A 504 12.33 -3.09 -16.72
CA GLU A 504 13.54 -2.25 -16.83
C GLU A 504 13.22 -0.83 -17.32
N LEU A 505 12.16 -0.65 -18.10
CA LEU A 505 11.68 0.66 -18.55
C LEU A 505 10.74 1.33 -17.55
N GLY A 506 10.29 0.64 -16.49
CA GLY A 506 9.43 1.21 -15.46
C GLY A 506 7.99 1.53 -15.92
N ILE A 507 7.50 0.79 -16.93
CA ILE A 507 6.14 1.00 -17.52
C ILE A 507 5.05 0.11 -16.88
N GLY A 508 5.40 -0.74 -15.91
CA GLY A 508 4.45 -1.57 -15.17
C GLY A 508 3.64 -2.51 -16.08
N ASP A 509 2.34 -2.63 -15.82
CA ASP A 509 1.40 -3.44 -16.61
C ASP A 509 0.78 -2.68 -17.80
N ALA A 510 1.40 -1.57 -18.24
CA ALA A 510 0.90 -0.83 -19.39
C ALA A 510 0.93 -1.70 -20.66
N GLY A 511 -0.19 -1.72 -21.39
CA GLY A 511 -0.34 -2.54 -22.59
C GLY A 511 0.48 -2.02 -23.77
N VAL A 512 1.03 -2.94 -24.58
CA VAL A 512 1.77 -2.59 -25.80
C VAL A 512 1.44 -3.51 -26.96
N LYS A 513 1.10 -2.93 -28.11
CA LYS A 513 1.02 -3.65 -29.39
C LYS A 513 2.34 -3.53 -30.12
N LEU A 514 3.07 -4.64 -30.23
CA LEU A 514 4.38 -4.73 -30.83
C LEU A 514 4.31 -5.48 -32.16
N THR A 515 4.73 -4.85 -33.25
CA THR A 515 4.91 -5.49 -34.55
C THR A 515 6.38 -5.47 -34.93
N VAL A 516 6.99 -6.64 -35.13
CA VAL A 516 8.40 -6.79 -35.49
C VAL A 516 8.55 -7.42 -36.88
N ARG A 517 9.36 -6.78 -37.72
CA ARG A 517 9.77 -7.31 -39.03
C ARG A 517 11.24 -7.71 -38.96
N SER A 518 11.54 -8.94 -39.34
CA SER A 518 12.90 -9.49 -39.33
C SER A 518 13.29 -9.93 -40.74
N SER A 519 14.46 -9.51 -41.20
CA SER A 519 15.10 -10.11 -42.38
C SER A 519 15.91 -11.36 -42.02
N LEU A 520 16.21 -11.55 -40.73
CA LEU A 520 16.97 -12.69 -40.22
C LEU A 520 16.08 -13.90 -39.95
N PRO A 521 16.46 -15.09 -40.43
CA PRO A 521 15.85 -16.34 -40.01
C PRO A 521 16.17 -16.67 -38.53
N PRO A 522 15.21 -17.22 -37.77
CA PRO A 522 15.42 -17.58 -36.38
C PRO A 522 16.38 -18.76 -36.26
N GLY A 523 17.24 -18.76 -35.22
CA GLY A 523 18.12 -19.90 -34.92
C GLY A 523 19.33 -20.07 -35.84
N MET A 524 19.66 -19.07 -36.67
CA MET A 524 20.75 -19.17 -37.66
C MET A 524 22.10 -18.60 -37.19
N GLY A 525 22.23 -18.19 -35.92
CA GLY A 525 23.50 -17.68 -35.39
C GLY A 525 23.86 -16.26 -35.83
N LEU A 526 22.89 -15.50 -36.37
CA LEU A 526 23.06 -14.12 -36.88
C LEU A 526 22.59 -13.04 -35.88
N GLY A 527 22.37 -13.40 -34.61
CA GLY A 527 21.98 -12.45 -33.56
C GLY A 527 20.51 -12.03 -33.56
N ALA A 528 19.61 -12.84 -34.14
CA ALA A 528 18.19 -12.50 -34.25
C ALA A 528 17.49 -12.26 -32.89
N SER A 529 17.88 -13.00 -31.84
CA SER A 529 17.34 -12.82 -30.48
C SER A 529 17.78 -11.49 -29.87
N ALA A 530 19.07 -11.20 -29.90
CA ALA A 530 19.63 -9.93 -29.44
C ALA A 530 19.09 -8.73 -30.22
N ALA A 531 18.98 -8.85 -31.54
CA ALA A 531 18.38 -7.82 -32.41
C ALA A 531 16.92 -7.54 -32.03
N PHE A 532 16.15 -8.59 -31.72
CA PHE A 532 14.76 -8.47 -31.24
C PHE A 532 14.67 -7.75 -29.91
N ALA A 533 15.52 -8.09 -28.95
CA ALA A 533 15.57 -7.42 -27.66
C ALA A 533 15.88 -5.92 -27.83
N VAL A 534 16.92 -5.57 -28.60
CA VAL A 534 17.33 -4.18 -28.85
C VAL A 534 16.23 -3.37 -29.52
N CYS A 535 15.65 -3.86 -30.62
CA CYS A 535 14.63 -3.09 -31.33
C CYS A 535 13.35 -2.96 -30.49
N THR A 536 12.96 -4.01 -29.77
CA THR A 536 11.80 -3.98 -28.90
C THR A 536 11.98 -2.99 -27.76
N THR A 537 13.12 -3.02 -27.07
CA THR A 537 13.44 -2.06 -26.01
C THR A 537 13.39 -0.62 -26.51
N ARG A 538 14.02 -0.33 -27.66
CA ARG A 538 14.00 1.02 -28.26
C ARG A 538 12.59 1.45 -28.69
N ALA A 539 11.83 0.58 -29.33
CA ALA A 539 10.48 0.90 -29.82
C ALA A 539 9.51 1.15 -28.67
N ILE A 540 9.55 0.30 -27.62
CA ILE A 540 8.72 0.48 -26.43
C ILE A 540 9.11 1.76 -25.70
N ALA A 541 10.40 1.98 -25.43
CA ALA A 541 10.85 3.20 -24.76
C ALA A 541 10.39 4.46 -25.51
N ALA A 542 10.54 4.49 -26.84
CA ALA A 542 10.09 5.60 -27.66
C ALA A 542 8.56 5.76 -27.66
N ALA A 543 7.77 4.68 -27.70
CA ALA A 543 6.31 4.75 -27.65
C ALA A 543 5.78 5.28 -26.31
N PHE A 544 6.52 5.04 -25.22
CA PHE A 544 6.22 5.59 -23.89
C PHE A 544 6.96 6.90 -23.58
N GLU A 545 7.61 7.52 -24.57
CA GLU A 545 8.36 8.78 -24.44
C GLU A 545 9.50 8.72 -23.38
N ILE A 546 10.07 7.54 -23.18
CA ILE A 546 11.17 7.28 -22.25
C ILE A 546 12.50 7.45 -22.98
N THR A 547 13.33 8.36 -22.48
CA THR A 547 14.69 8.54 -22.98
C THR A 547 15.63 7.51 -22.37
N ILE A 548 16.27 6.69 -23.20
CA ILE A 548 17.27 5.70 -22.78
C ILE A 548 18.53 5.82 -23.64
N ASP A 549 19.70 5.57 -23.05
CA ASP A 549 20.98 5.54 -23.76
C ASP A 549 21.32 4.13 -24.28
N ASP A 550 22.25 4.05 -25.23
CA ASP A 550 22.66 2.77 -25.83
C ASP A 550 23.29 1.80 -24.81
N LYS A 551 23.91 2.32 -23.75
CA LYS A 551 24.43 1.49 -22.65
C LYS A 551 23.29 0.77 -21.94
N THR A 552 22.19 1.46 -21.67
CA THR A 552 21.00 0.87 -21.05
C THR A 552 20.32 -0.13 -21.98
N VAL A 553 20.16 0.21 -23.27
CA VAL A 553 19.63 -0.72 -24.29
C VAL A 553 20.47 -1.99 -24.36
N ASN A 554 21.79 -1.85 -24.40
CA ASN A 554 22.73 -2.96 -24.45
C ASN A 554 22.64 -3.87 -23.22
N ARG A 555 22.52 -3.27 -22.03
CA ARG A 555 22.34 -3.98 -20.76
C ARG A 555 21.03 -4.77 -20.73
N ILE A 556 19.91 -4.15 -21.12
CA ILE A 556 18.61 -4.82 -21.16
C ILE A 556 18.65 -6.00 -22.15
N ALA A 557 19.19 -5.78 -23.35
CA ALA A 557 19.35 -6.84 -24.34
C ALA A 557 20.26 -7.98 -23.85
N PHE A 558 21.30 -7.67 -23.09
CA PHE A 558 22.17 -8.67 -22.47
C PHE A 558 21.44 -9.55 -21.44
N GLU A 559 20.58 -8.94 -20.60
CA GLU A 559 19.74 -9.68 -19.66
C GLU A 559 18.69 -10.55 -20.38
N CYS A 560 18.11 -10.07 -21.49
CA CYS A 560 17.26 -10.90 -22.35
C CYS A 560 18.01 -12.12 -22.90
N GLU A 561 19.26 -11.94 -23.34
CA GLU A 561 20.10 -13.04 -23.84
C GLU A 561 20.46 -14.06 -22.74
N LYS A 562 20.65 -13.61 -21.49
CA LYS A 562 20.84 -14.52 -20.35
C LYS A 562 19.61 -15.37 -20.11
N LEU A 563 18.41 -14.79 -20.19
CA LEU A 563 17.16 -15.54 -20.06
C LEU A 563 17.01 -16.59 -21.16
N ALA A 564 17.40 -16.28 -22.40
CA ALA A 564 17.26 -17.17 -23.54
C ALA A 564 18.34 -18.28 -23.61
N HIS A 565 19.58 -17.97 -23.22
CA HIS A 565 20.75 -18.81 -23.54
C HIS A 565 21.68 -19.09 -22.34
N GLY A 566 21.37 -18.59 -21.14
CA GLY A 566 22.09 -18.85 -19.90
C GLY A 566 23.42 -18.08 -19.79
N THR A 567 24.40 -18.40 -20.63
CA THR A 567 25.75 -17.80 -20.58
C THR A 567 26.15 -17.14 -21.91
N PRO A 568 25.50 -16.04 -22.31
CA PRO A 568 25.86 -15.31 -23.53
C PRO A 568 27.25 -14.70 -23.42
N SER A 569 27.98 -14.55 -24.54
CA SER A 569 29.29 -13.87 -24.58
C SER A 569 29.20 -12.35 -24.42
N GLY A 570 28.07 -11.77 -24.82
CA GLY A 570 27.86 -10.32 -24.87
C GLY A 570 28.12 -9.68 -26.24
N VAL A 571 28.64 -10.45 -27.21
CA VAL A 571 28.93 -9.94 -28.57
C VAL A 571 27.63 -9.55 -29.29
N ASP A 572 26.63 -10.42 -29.24
CA ASP A 572 25.41 -10.31 -30.03
C ASP A 572 24.61 -9.04 -29.69
N ASN A 573 24.33 -8.80 -28.41
CA ASN A 573 23.66 -7.57 -27.95
C ASN A 573 24.51 -6.33 -28.22
N THR A 574 25.83 -6.42 -28.14
CA THR A 574 26.74 -5.28 -28.39
C THR A 574 26.72 -4.84 -29.84
N VAL A 575 26.91 -5.78 -30.78
CA VAL A 575 26.81 -5.46 -32.21
C VAL A 575 25.40 -4.96 -32.55
N SER A 576 24.35 -5.62 -32.02
CA SER A 576 22.96 -5.25 -32.32
C SER A 576 22.60 -3.84 -31.81
N THR A 577 23.19 -3.42 -30.69
CA THR A 577 22.97 -2.09 -30.09
C THR A 577 23.72 -1.02 -30.88
N TYR A 578 25.04 -1.15 -30.98
CA TYR A 578 25.89 -0.07 -31.51
C TYR A 578 25.99 -0.06 -33.03
N ALA A 579 25.55 -1.14 -33.71
CA ALA A 579 25.52 -1.26 -35.17
C ALA A 579 26.85 -0.91 -35.86
N ALA A 580 27.97 -1.27 -35.24
CA ALA A 580 29.31 -0.97 -35.73
C ALA A 580 30.21 -2.22 -35.76
N PRO A 581 31.23 -2.27 -36.62
CA PRO A 581 32.29 -3.27 -36.55
C PRO A 581 33.05 -3.16 -35.23
N ILE A 582 33.17 -4.28 -34.49
CA ILE A 582 33.79 -4.28 -33.16
C ILE A 582 34.79 -5.41 -32.99
N LEU A 583 35.85 -5.10 -32.24
CA LEU A 583 36.65 -6.08 -31.52
C LEU A 583 36.18 -6.09 -30.06
N PHE A 584 35.62 -7.22 -29.64
CA PHE A 584 34.99 -7.42 -28.33
C PHE A 584 35.80 -8.38 -27.48
N GLN A 585 35.99 -8.08 -26.20
CA GLN A 585 36.47 -9.03 -25.20
C GLN A 585 35.71 -8.81 -23.89
N ARG A 586 35.32 -9.90 -23.22
CA ARG A 586 34.73 -9.84 -21.89
C ARG A 586 35.50 -10.72 -20.90
N THR A 587 36.24 -10.07 -20.02
CA THR A 587 36.86 -10.70 -18.85
C THR A 587 35.96 -10.42 -17.63
N ASP A 588 36.50 -9.84 -16.56
CA ASP A 588 35.72 -9.23 -15.49
C ASP A 588 35.06 -7.92 -15.95
N GLU A 589 35.62 -7.28 -16.98
CA GLU A 589 35.09 -6.07 -17.63
C GLU A 589 34.84 -6.31 -19.14
N VAL A 590 33.99 -5.46 -19.74
CA VAL A 590 33.77 -5.44 -21.19
C VAL A 590 34.75 -4.46 -21.84
N HIS A 591 35.63 -4.97 -22.68
CA HIS A 591 36.51 -4.18 -23.54
C HIS A 591 35.95 -4.15 -24.96
N LEU A 592 35.69 -2.94 -25.45
CA LEU A 592 35.08 -2.70 -26.76
C LEU A 592 35.94 -1.74 -27.57
N THR A 593 36.40 -2.19 -28.73
CA THR A 593 37.07 -1.35 -29.72
C THR A 593 36.23 -1.30 -30.99
N THR A 594 35.67 -0.14 -31.31
CA THR A 594 34.98 0.09 -32.59
C THR A 594 36.01 0.29 -33.70
N LEU A 595 35.86 -0.43 -34.80
CA LEU A 595 36.73 -0.31 -35.96
C LEU A 595 36.12 0.68 -36.96
N GLN A 596 36.94 1.63 -37.42
CA GLN A 596 36.59 2.52 -38.53
C GLN A 596 37.00 1.85 -39.83
N LEU A 597 36.02 1.53 -40.67
CA LEU A 597 36.25 0.89 -41.97
C LEU A 597 36.03 1.92 -43.09
N ASN A 598 36.96 1.96 -44.05
CA ASN A 598 36.84 2.85 -45.21
C ASN A 598 35.77 2.37 -46.19
N GLU A 599 35.61 1.05 -46.28
CA GLU A 599 34.64 0.37 -47.10
C GLU A 599 34.15 -0.88 -46.38
N ALA A 600 33.01 -1.36 -46.84
CA ALA A 600 32.42 -2.55 -46.26
C ALA A 600 33.13 -3.81 -46.69
N PRO A 601 33.33 -4.76 -45.76
CA PRO A 601 33.94 -6.02 -46.13
C PRO A 601 33.02 -6.74 -47.14
N PRO A 602 33.56 -7.27 -48.25
CA PRO A 602 32.79 -7.95 -49.28
C PRO A 602 32.37 -9.33 -48.77
N LEU A 603 31.28 -9.39 -48.00
CA LEU A 603 30.82 -10.59 -47.31
C LEU A 603 29.56 -11.18 -47.96
N VAL A 604 29.49 -12.51 -47.97
CA VAL A 604 28.26 -13.28 -48.25
C VAL A 604 27.99 -14.17 -47.06
N VAL A 605 26.80 -14.05 -46.47
CA VAL A 605 26.31 -14.95 -45.42
C VAL A 605 25.34 -15.93 -46.05
N ALA A 606 25.43 -17.21 -45.68
CA ALA A 606 24.47 -18.21 -46.13
C ALA A 606 23.96 -19.04 -44.94
N CYS A 607 22.65 -19.26 -44.92
CA CYS A 607 21.97 -20.02 -43.87
C CYS A 607 21.85 -21.50 -44.29
N SER A 608 22.18 -22.41 -43.38
CA SER A 608 21.94 -23.84 -43.55
C SER A 608 20.45 -24.16 -43.38
N ASN A 609 20.02 -25.35 -43.81
CA ASN A 609 18.62 -25.76 -43.65
C ASN A 609 18.31 -26.25 -42.23
N SER A 610 19.34 -26.60 -41.47
CA SER A 610 19.22 -27.00 -40.06
C SER A 610 19.56 -25.83 -39.13
N ALA A 611 18.63 -25.48 -38.23
CA ALA A 611 18.91 -24.51 -37.17
C ALA A 611 19.76 -25.16 -36.07
N GLY A 612 20.77 -24.43 -35.58
CA GLY A 612 21.62 -24.88 -34.47
C GLY A 612 21.11 -24.40 -33.11
N SER A 613 21.25 -25.23 -32.07
CA SER A 613 20.96 -24.81 -30.69
C SER A 613 22.20 -24.20 -30.05
N THR A 614 22.23 -22.87 -29.92
CA THR A 614 23.36 -22.15 -29.31
C THR A 614 23.65 -22.66 -27.89
N PHE A 615 22.61 -22.96 -27.11
CA PHE A 615 22.74 -23.51 -25.77
C PHE A 615 23.36 -24.92 -25.77
N ALA A 616 22.95 -25.79 -26.69
CA ALA A 616 23.46 -27.16 -26.75
C ALA A 616 24.95 -27.17 -27.13
N GLU A 617 25.34 -26.41 -28.15
CA GLU A 617 26.74 -26.36 -28.62
C GLU A 617 27.68 -25.75 -27.58
N VAL A 618 27.30 -24.65 -26.94
CA VAL A 618 28.11 -24.02 -25.88
C VAL A 618 28.29 -24.96 -24.69
N ASN A 619 27.24 -25.69 -24.30
CA ASN A 619 27.36 -26.67 -23.21
C ASN A 619 28.19 -27.89 -23.59
N ALA A 620 28.07 -28.38 -24.83
CA ALA A 620 28.90 -29.47 -25.34
C ALA A 620 30.38 -29.09 -25.33
N VAL A 621 30.73 -27.90 -25.83
CA VAL A 621 32.10 -27.37 -25.77
C VAL A 621 32.56 -27.18 -24.33
N ARG A 622 31.71 -26.67 -23.43
CA ARG A 622 32.05 -26.55 -22.00
C ARG A 622 32.36 -27.90 -21.35
N ALA A 623 31.59 -28.94 -21.65
CA ALA A 623 31.84 -30.28 -21.14
C ALA A 623 33.19 -30.83 -21.62
N ARG A 624 33.54 -30.61 -22.90
CA ARG A 624 34.84 -31.01 -23.44
C ARG A 624 36.00 -30.19 -22.86
N LEU A 625 35.81 -28.87 -22.66
CA LEU A 625 36.77 -28.01 -21.96
C LEU A 625 37.06 -28.51 -20.53
N GLN A 626 36.03 -28.97 -19.80
CA GLN A 626 36.24 -29.53 -18.47
C GLN A 626 37.07 -30.83 -18.49
N SER A 627 36.94 -31.63 -19.56
CA SER A 627 37.71 -32.88 -19.72
C SER A 627 39.17 -32.66 -20.14
N ASP A 628 39.47 -31.60 -20.89
CA ASP A 628 40.83 -31.25 -21.30
C ASP A 628 41.05 -29.72 -21.30
N PRO A 629 41.24 -29.11 -20.11
CA PRO A 629 41.32 -27.66 -20.00
C PRO A 629 42.51 -27.06 -20.75
N ALA A 630 43.67 -27.73 -20.74
CA ALA A 630 44.89 -27.21 -21.35
C ALA A 630 44.74 -27.08 -22.86
N ARG A 631 44.22 -28.13 -23.52
CA ARG A 631 44.03 -28.14 -24.97
C ARG A 631 43.00 -27.10 -25.42
N TYR A 632 41.84 -27.08 -24.78
CA TYR A 632 40.76 -26.17 -25.19
C TYR A 632 41.11 -24.70 -24.91
N ASN A 633 41.80 -24.39 -23.81
CA ASN A 633 42.30 -23.02 -23.59
C ASN A 633 43.31 -22.60 -24.68
N SER A 634 44.23 -23.48 -25.07
CA SER A 634 45.16 -23.21 -26.18
C SER A 634 44.45 -22.94 -27.51
N LEU A 635 43.38 -23.68 -27.81
CA LEU A 635 42.55 -23.44 -29.00
C LEU A 635 41.83 -22.08 -28.93
N PHE A 636 41.28 -21.71 -27.77
CA PHE A 636 40.62 -20.41 -27.60
C PHE A 636 41.60 -19.24 -27.64
N ASP A 637 42.81 -19.40 -27.10
CA ASP A 637 43.84 -18.37 -27.17
C ASP A 637 44.25 -18.10 -28.63
N GLN A 638 44.45 -19.16 -29.43
CA GLN A 638 44.70 -19.03 -30.87
C GLN A 638 43.55 -18.35 -31.61
N MET A 639 42.29 -18.71 -31.32
CA MET A 639 41.13 -18.03 -31.90
C MET A 639 41.07 -16.54 -31.53
N GLY A 640 41.42 -16.19 -30.28
CA GLY A 640 41.49 -14.81 -29.82
C GLY A 640 42.60 -14.00 -30.49
N GLU A 641 43.79 -14.60 -30.67
CA GLU A 641 44.89 -13.98 -31.40
C GLU A 641 44.52 -13.70 -32.86
N LEU A 642 43.85 -14.65 -33.52
CA LEU A 642 43.31 -14.47 -34.86
C LEU A 642 42.32 -13.30 -34.89
N ALA A 643 41.39 -13.21 -33.93
CA ALA A 643 40.43 -12.11 -33.87
C ALA A 643 41.11 -10.74 -33.75
N ARG A 644 42.12 -10.62 -32.88
CA ARG A 644 42.91 -9.38 -32.73
C ARG A 644 43.67 -9.02 -34.01
N ALA A 645 44.41 -9.98 -34.58
CA ALA A 645 45.16 -9.75 -35.82
C ALA A 645 44.23 -9.52 -37.03
N GLY A 646 43.05 -10.12 -37.02
CA GLY A 646 42.01 -9.93 -38.01
C GLY A 646 41.35 -8.56 -37.94
N ALA A 647 41.24 -7.96 -36.75
CA ALA A 647 40.78 -6.58 -36.60
C ALA A 647 41.73 -5.60 -37.30
N ASP A 648 43.05 -5.79 -37.12
CA ASP A 648 44.07 -5.01 -37.81
C ASP A 648 43.99 -5.20 -39.34
N ALA A 649 43.80 -6.44 -39.81
CA ALA A 649 43.67 -6.75 -41.23
C ALA A 649 42.39 -6.16 -41.84
N LEU A 650 41.26 -6.22 -41.11
CA LEU A 650 39.99 -5.65 -41.54
C LEU A 650 40.07 -4.12 -41.63
N ALA A 651 40.67 -3.45 -40.63
CA ALA A 651 40.86 -2.01 -40.63
C ALA A 651 41.77 -1.54 -41.78
N ALA A 652 42.77 -2.34 -42.16
CA ALA A 652 43.68 -2.08 -43.27
C ALA A 652 43.13 -2.51 -44.65
N ALA A 653 41.91 -3.06 -44.73
CA ALA A 653 41.33 -3.68 -45.93
C ALA A 653 42.23 -4.80 -46.55
N ASP A 654 43.05 -5.47 -45.74
CA ASP A 654 43.85 -6.64 -46.15
C ASP A 654 42.98 -7.90 -46.12
N TYR A 655 42.08 -8.00 -47.10
CA TYR A 655 41.13 -9.10 -47.20
C TYR A 655 41.81 -10.45 -47.47
N VAL A 656 42.99 -10.47 -48.09
CA VAL A 656 43.76 -11.70 -48.31
C VAL A 656 44.21 -12.28 -46.97
N LYS A 657 44.77 -11.45 -46.10
CA LYS A 657 45.19 -11.87 -44.76
C LYS A 657 43.98 -12.23 -43.89
N LEU A 658 42.91 -11.44 -43.93
CA LEU A 658 41.67 -11.75 -43.21
C LEU A 658 41.07 -13.10 -43.65
N GLY A 659 41.01 -13.36 -44.95
CA GLY A 659 40.49 -14.63 -45.50
C GLY A 659 41.30 -15.85 -45.06
N ARG A 660 42.64 -15.72 -45.00
CA ARG A 660 43.53 -16.76 -44.42
C ARG A 660 43.19 -17.01 -42.96
N PHE A 661 43.02 -15.96 -42.16
CA PHE A 661 42.63 -16.09 -40.75
C PHE A 661 41.25 -16.74 -40.58
N MET A 662 40.27 -16.40 -41.42
CA MET A 662 38.95 -17.05 -41.40
C MET A 662 39.05 -18.56 -41.65
N ASN A 663 39.88 -18.98 -42.61
CA ASN A 663 40.07 -20.39 -42.92
C ASN A 663 40.77 -21.15 -41.78
N ILE A 664 41.79 -20.56 -41.14
CA ILE A 664 42.46 -21.14 -39.97
C ILE A 664 41.47 -21.23 -38.81
N CYS A 665 40.71 -20.17 -38.54
CA CYS A 665 39.71 -20.15 -37.49
C CYS A 665 38.63 -21.22 -37.70
N HIS A 666 38.22 -21.48 -38.95
CA HIS A 666 37.31 -22.60 -39.26
C HIS A 666 37.90 -23.95 -38.85
N GLY A 667 39.18 -24.20 -39.14
CA GLY A 667 39.86 -25.42 -38.70
C GLY A 667 39.86 -25.58 -37.18
N LEU A 668 40.08 -24.49 -36.44
CA LEU A 668 40.01 -24.48 -34.97
C LEU A 668 38.57 -24.74 -34.46
N LEU A 669 37.56 -24.21 -35.16
CA LEU A 669 36.14 -24.45 -34.83
C LEU A 669 35.74 -25.91 -35.09
N SER A 670 36.22 -26.51 -36.18
CA SER A 670 36.03 -27.95 -36.42
C SER A 670 36.76 -28.80 -35.37
N ALA A 671 37.91 -28.34 -34.84
CA ALA A 671 38.66 -29.03 -33.79
C ALA A 671 37.95 -29.04 -32.42
N ILE A 672 37.04 -28.11 -32.15
CA ILE A 672 36.17 -28.12 -30.96
C ILE A 672 34.80 -28.78 -31.23
N GLU A 673 34.66 -29.43 -32.39
CA GLU A 673 33.50 -30.27 -32.78
C GLU A 673 32.17 -29.50 -32.90
N VAL A 674 32.20 -28.26 -33.41
CA VAL A 674 30.97 -27.46 -33.62
C VAL A 674 30.57 -27.30 -35.10
N SER A 675 31.38 -27.81 -36.03
CA SER A 675 31.07 -27.83 -37.46
C SER A 675 30.26 -29.08 -37.85
N THR A 676 29.44 -28.98 -38.90
CA THR A 676 28.61 -30.08 -39.41
C THR A 676 28.89 -30.36 -40.87
N ALA A 677 28.51 -31.54 -41.36
CA ALA A 677 28.68 -31.89 -42.78
C ALA A 677 27.99 -30.89 -43.73
N GLU A 678 26.86 -30.31 -43.34
CA GLU A 678 26.16 -29.28 -44.11
C GLU A 678 26.97 -27.97 -44.15
N LEU A 679 27.48 -27.51 -43.01
CA LEU A 679 28.32 -26.30 -42.94
C LEU A 679 29.62 -26.48 -43.73
N GLU A 680 30.28 -27.64 -43.63
CA GLU A 680 31.48 -27.95 -44.43
C GLU A 680 31.19 -27.94 -45.93
N LYS A 681 30.03 -28.49 -46.34
CA LYS A 681 29.58 -28.45 -47.74
C LYS A 681 29.39 -27.01 -48.23
N MET A 682 28.72 -26.16 -47.44
CA MET A 682 28.50 -24.75 -47.78
C MET A 682 29.84 -24.01 -47.92
N ILE A 683 30.78 -24.23 -46.99
CA ILE A 683 32.12 -23.61 -47.02
C ILE A 683 32.90 -24.06 -48.26
N ALA A 684 32.83 -25.34 -48.60
CA ALA A 684 33.45 -25.87 -49.81
C ALA A 684 32.86 -25.25 -51.08
N ILE A 685 31.54 -25.07 -51.15
CA ILE A 685 30.86 -24.38 -52.27
C ILE A 685 31.36 -22.94 -52.38
N ALA A 686 31.34 -22.19 -51.27
CA ALA A 686 31.76 -20.79 -51.25
C ALA A 686 33.21 -20.61 -51.73
N ARG A 687 34.13 -21.45 -51.23
CA ARG A 687 35.55 -21.40 -51.63
C ARG A 687 35.77 -21.76 -53.10
N ARG A 688 35.06 -22.76 -53.62
CA ARG A 688 35.14 -23.13 -55.06
C ARG A 688 34.58 -22.04 -55.97
N ALA A 689 33.59 -21.30 -55.50
CA ALA A 689 32.98 -20.19 -56.22
C ALA A 689 33.77 -18.87 -56.13
N GLY A 690 34.89 -18.83 -55.39
CA GLY A 690 35.80 -17.69 -55.36
C GLY A 690 35.93 -16.98 -54.02
N ALA A 691 35.37 -17.50 -52.92
CA ALA A 691 35.61 -16.96 -51.59
C ALA A 691 37.05 -17.23 -51.13
N ILE A 692 37.78 -16.19 -50.75
CA ILE A 692 39.16 -16.30 -50.26
C ILE A 692 39.23 -16.75 -48.80
N GLY A 693 38.13 -16.59 -48.06
CA GLY A 693 37.94 -17.09 -46.70
C GLY A 693 36.49 -17.49 -46.48
N ALA A 694 36.24 -18.64 -45.86
CA ALA A 694 34.88 -19.03 -45.49
C ALA A 694 34.89 -19.90 -44.23
N LYS A 695 33.91 -19.70 -43.35
CA LYS A 695 33.77 -20.40 -42.07
C LYS A 695 32.32 -20.40 -41.57
N LEU A 696 32.00 -21.24 -40.59
CA LEU A 696 30.76 -21.11 -39.83
C LEU A 696 30.74 -19.80 -39.01
N THR A 697 29.58 -19.21 -38.76
CA THR A 697 29.40 -18.04 -37.86
C THR A 697 28.32 -18.34 -36.84
N GLY A 698 28.57 -17.99 -35.57
CA GLY A 698 27.71 -18.36 -34.44
C GLY A 698 28.18 -19.62 -33.72
N ALA A 699 27.26 -20.30 -33.04
CA ALA A 699 27.58 -21.38 -32.11
C ALA A 699 27.94 -22.72 -32.76
N GLY A 700 27.58 -22.94 -34.03
CA GLY A 700 27.75 -24.23 -34.71
C GLY A 700 26.54 -25.16 -34.54
N GLY A 701 26.71 -26.45 -34.88
CA GLY A 701 25.63 -27.45 -34.85
C GLY A 701 24.55 -27.28 -35.93
N GLY A 702 24.79 -26.37 -36.89
CA GLY A 702 23.83 -25.81 -37.84
C GLY A 702 24.03 -24.29 -37.96
N GLY A 703 23.06 -23.58 -38.53
CA GLY A 703 23.03 -22.11 -38.54
C GLY A 703 23.51 -21.46 -39.83
N SER A 704 24.67 -20.83 -39.83
CA SER A 704 25.13 -20.02 -40.98
C SER A 704 26.64 -20.08 -41.19
N ILE A 705 27.04 -19.80 -42.43
CA ILE A 705 28.43 -19.54 -42.79
C ILE A 705 28.60 -18.06 -43.20
N VAL A 706 29.82 -17.57 -43.08
CA VAL A 706 30.25 -16.30 -43.65
C VAL A 706 31.41 -16.56 -44.61
N ALA A 707 31.33 -15.96 -45.79
CA ALA A 707 32.34 -16.00 -46.84
C ALA A 707 32.82 -14.59 -47.17
N LEU A 708 34.13 -14.43 -47.32
CA LEU A 708 34.81 -13.21 -47.75
C LEU A 708 35.14 -13.33 -49.24
N CYS A 709 34.53 -12.47 -50.06
CA CYS A 709 34.42 -12.62 -51.50
C CYS A 709 34.80 -11.33 -52.27
N PRO A 710 36.03 -10.78 -52.16
CA PRO A 710 36.38 -9.56 -52.89
C PRO A 710 36.23 -9.74 -54.40
N GLY A 711 35.23 -9.08 -54.99
CA GLY A 711 34.94 -9.17 -56.41
C GLY A 711 34.26 -10.47 -56.89
N THR A 712 33.80 -11.32 -55.96
CA THR A 712 33.14 -12.61 -56.28
C THR A 712 31.83 -12.84 -55.50
N GLN A 713 31.23 -11.78 -54.96
CA GLN A 713 30.03 -11.86 -54.10
C GLN A 713 28.84 -12.49 -54.82
N ASP A 714 28.61 -12.11 -56.08
CA ASP A 714 27.46 -12.58 -56.85
C ASP A 714 27.62 -14.04 -57.28
N GLU A 715 28.82 -14.44 -57.69
CA GLU A 715 29.13 -15.84 -58.04
C GLU A 715 28.99 -16.77 -56.85
N VAL A 716 29.50 -16.35 -55.69
CA VAL A 716 29.39 -17.11 -54.44
C VAL A 716 27.94 -17.18 -53.98
N SER A 717 27.19 -16.07 -54.07
CA SER A 717 25.77 -16.03 -53.73
C SER A 717 24.97 -16.98 -54.61
N ALA A 718 25.12 -16.89 -55.94
CA ALA A 718 24.42 -17.74 -56.90
C ALA A 718 24.76 -19.22 -56.74
N ALA A 719 26.02 -19.56 -56.41
CA ALA A 719 26.42 -20.95 -56.16
C ALA A 719 25.77 -21.54 -54.90
N LEU A 720 25.63 -20.74 -53.84
CA LEU A 720 24.99 -21.15 -52.59
C LEU A 720 23.46 -21.24 -52.73
N ASP A 721 22.83 -20.24 -53.38
CA ASP A 721 21.40 -20.25 -53.67
C ASP A 721 21.03 -21.43 -54.60
N GLY A 722 21.84 -21.69 -55.63
CA GLY A 722 21.68 -22.84 -56.53
C GLY A 722 21.85 -24.19 -55.84
N ALA A 723 22.57 -24.23 -54.71
CA ALA A 723 22.68 -25.41 -53.85
C ALA A 723 21.56 -25.51 -52.80
N GLY A 724 20.60 -24.59 -52.80
CA GLY A 724 19.45 -24.55 -51.91
C GLY A 724 19.68 -23.85 -50.57
N PHE A 725 20.73 -23.02 -50.45
CA PHE A 725 21.02 -22.27 -49.23
C PHE A 725 20.69 -20.80 -49.41
N ARG A 726 19.84 -20.25 -48.52
CA ARG A 726 19.45 -18.84 -48.58
C ARG A 726 20.64 -17.94 -48.25
N THR A 727 20.96 -17.02 -49.14
CA THR A 727 22.03 -16.04 -48.96
C THR A 727 21.52 -14.68 -48.45
N ILE A 728 22.40 -13.97 -47.74
CA ILE A 728 22.24 -12.61 -47.25
C ILE A 728 23.55 -11.89 -47.52
N GLN A 729 23.51 -10.79 -48.26
CA GLN A 729 24.65 -9.88 -48.39
C GLN A 729 24.48 -8.75 -47.37
N PRO A 730 25.36 -8.64 -46.35
CA PRO A 730 25.29 -7.53 -45.40
C PRO A 730 25.45 -6.21 -46.15
N ALA A 731 24.37 -5.41 -46.21
CA ALA A 731 24.44 -4.05 -46.72
C ALA A 731 25.11 -3.15 -45.68
N THR A 732 25.97 -2.26 -46.14
CA THR A 732 26.60 -1.22 -45.35
C THR A 732 26.28 0.12 -45.99
N SER A 733 25.49 0.92 -45.31
CA SER A 733 25.25 2.29 -45.76
C SER A 733 26.55 3.10 -45.65
N ARG A 734 26.86 3.91 -46.67
CA ARG A 734 27.85 5.00 -46.52
C ARG A 734 27.35 5.89 -45.39
N ASN A 735 28.20 6.17 -44.40
CA ASN A 735 27.95 7.12 -43.31
C ASN A 735 27.10 8.31 -43.80
N SER A 736 25.82 8.34 -43.41
CA SER A 736 25.06 9.57 -43.40
C SER A 736 25.37 10.25 -42.07
N SER A 737 26.11 11.35 -42.16
CA SER A 737 26.31 12.28 -41.05
C SER A 737 24.94 12.70 -40.52
N HIS A 738 24.62 12.35 -39.27
CA HIS A 738 23.58 13.01 -38.49
C HIS A 738 24.31 13.79 -37.39
N GLY A 739 24.31 15.11 -37.57
CA GLY A 739 24.57 16.07 -36.50
C GLY A 739 23.29 16.45 -35.77
#